data_AF-A0AAQ1CDD7-F1
#
_entry.id   AF-A0AAQ1CDD7-F1
#
_cell.length_a   1.000
_cell.length_b   1.000
_cell.length_c   1.000
_cell.angle_alpha   90.00
_cell.angle_beta   90.00
_cell.angle_gamma   90.00
#
_symmetry.space_group_name_H-M   'P 1'
#
loop_
_entity.id
_entity.type
_entity.pdbx_description
1 polymer ?
#
loop_
_entity_poly.entity_id
_entity_poly.type
_entity_poly.pdbx_seq_one_letter_code
_entity_poly.pdbx_strand_id
1 'polypeptide(L)'
;MNSLSEKPNSNEELIDLGAYLNVIKQNKWKILGFAIVITLFTMMVTLTLVPKYVASATLLIESEQTKAVSFDEVYGLDSTKKEYYQTQFEVIKSDSIAREVITKLNLAEHPDFVNKPSFTDELKGMAQQILPFLNKAERSDLSERELAELKMLDLLATFRTNLTVSPIRKTQLVKVSFESSDPKLAALVANTVGEVYIESQMRAKMGITQQASSWLNTRLSELRVQLDSSEVRLQNYREEQKLVDIEGIAGLVTQELEQTSKQLVDARATKNNLESINRVINEYGNNNIELLGSMPEITSHRVVQDVKREVVLAERKVSELAEVYGPKHPKMISAKAELATVKTNLNKQIKGLITGIEKELNRTSRTVTALERDLAKIRAEYQDVTRKETQYNQLKREVETNRNIFNTFLSRSKETEVTSDFSSAAARFTDRAYAPRNPSKPNKKLIIILAFVASFGFAMVMTFVFDALNDTVKNKNDVENKLAQRMLGLLPHVAIPKKSFFPIHAYLDESYRRFAESVRTFRTSLLLTHLDRAHQVIAVTSTSPGEGKTTTSANLAMSLAQMGRVLLIDADLRKPTLAKRFDIPVFHPGLSNLIIGTDQLADCVHEDSQSGVTIMPSGQIPSNPLELLSNSRFSELLNELKAKYDHIIVDTPPTQAVSDALVIAQSVDSVVYVVKSDITRIKPITAGLERLFEVKAHVAGVLLNQVDMSKSKDEHSQGYYDYYDYSQQPEKPQA
;
A
#
# COMPACT_ATOMS: atom_id res chain seq x y z
N MET A 1 -51.10 -31.39 41.81
CA MET A 1 -49.84 -30.64 42.03
C MET A 1 -48.84 -31.59 42.66
N ASN A 2 -47.88 -32.08 41.87
CA ASN A 2 -46.56 -32.48 42.36
C ASN A 2 -45.63 -32.50 41.15
N SER A 3 -44.61 -31.67 41.25
CA SER A 3 -43.68 -31.25 40.20
C SER A 3 -42.75 -32.37 39.76
N LEU A 4 -42.71 -32.59 38.44
CA LEU A 4 -41.63 -33.28 37.76
C LEU A 4 -40.35 -32.44 37.91
N SER A 5 -39.37 -32.96 38.64
CA SER A 5 -38.00 -32.41 38.62
C SER A 5 -37.24 -33.07 37.45
N GLU A 6 -37.13 -32.37 36.34
CA GLU A 6 -36.14 -32.65 35.31
C GLU A 6 -34.73 -32.53 35.93
N LYS A 7 -33.94 -33.60 35.85
CA LYS A 7 -32.49 -33.51 36.06
C LYS A 7 -31.87 -32.94 34.78
N PRO A 8 -30.96 -31.95 34.87
CA PRO A 8 -30.30 -31.42 33.70
C PRO A 8 -29.26 -32.44 33.20
N ASN A 9 -29.36 -32.83 31.92
CA ASN A 9 -28.29 -33.47 31.18
C ASN A 9 -27.17 -32.43 30.96
N SER A 10 -26.21 -32.37 31.87
CA SER A 10 -24.92 -31.73 31.62
C SER A 10 -23.87 -32.80 31.38
N ASN A 11 -23.97 -33.48 30.23
CA ASN A 11 -22.79 -34.11 29.63
C ASN A 11 -22.03 -32.97 28.93
N GLU A 12 -21.22 -32.25 29.70
CA GLU A 12 -20.08 -31.56 29.08
C GLU A 12 -19.23 -32.67 28.45
N GLU A 13 -19.23 -32.75 27.12
CA GLU A 13 -18.24 -33.51 26.36
C GLU A 13 -16.87 -32.93 26.70
N LEU A 14 -16.27 -33.43 27.77
CA LEU A 14 -14.86 -33.21 28.08
C LEU A 14 -14.09 -33.75 26.87
N ILE A 15 -13.61 -32.84 26.04
CA ILE A 15 -12.71 -33.13 24.93
C ILE A 15 -11.52 -33.88 25.53
N ASP A 16 -11.44 -35.19 25.30
CA ASP A 16 -10.33 -36.02 25.76
C ASP A 16 -9.08 -35.69 24.93
N LEU A 17 -8.37 -34.65 25.36
CA LEU A 17 -7.11 -34.19 24.76
C LEU A 17 -6.06 -35.32 24.70
N GLY A 18 -6.15 -36.32 25.59
CA GLY A 18 -5.29 -37.50 25.60
C GLY A 18 -5.50 -38.39 24.38
N ALA A 19 -6.76 -38.59 23.98
CA ALA A 19 -7.09 -39.36 22.78
C ALA A 19 -6.49 -38.72 21.51
N TYR A 20 -6.61 -37.39 21.36
CA TYR A 20 -6.06 -36.68 20.20
C TYR A 20 -4.52 -36.72 20.15
N LEU A 21 -3.86 -36.61 21.30
CA LEU A 21 -2.39 -36.72 21.38
C LEU A 21 -1.88 -38.11 20.98
N ASN A 22 -2.63 -39.16 21.31
CA ASN A 22 -2.26 -40.53 20.96
C ASN A 22 -2.35 -40.79 19.45
N VAL A 23 -3.37 -40.26 18.77
CA VAL A 23 -3.52 -40.35 17.30
C VAL A 23 -2.31 -39.74 16.59
N ILE A 24 -1.83 -38.60 17.06
CA ILE A 24 -0.64 -37.92 16.52
C ILE A 24 0.62 -38.75 16.82
N LYS A 25 0.82 -39.20 18.07
CA LYS A 25 2.00 -39.98 18.47
C LYS A 25 2.16 -41.27 17.66
N GLN A 26 1.07 -41.99 17.41
CA GLN A 26 1.10 -43.24 16.64
C GLN A 26 1.49 -43.01 15.17
N ASN A 27 1.13 -41.87 14.60
CA ASN A 27 1.38 -41.55 13.19
C ASN A 27 2.49 -40.52 12.97
N LYS A 28 3.27 -40.16 14.00
CA LYS A 28 4.32 -39.13 13.95
C LYS A 28 5.30 -39.32 12.78
N TRP A 29 5.68 -40.55 12.48
CA TRP A 29 6.58 -40.87 11.37
C TRP A 29 5.91 -40.76 10.00
N LYS A 30 4.61 -41.02 9.89
CA LYS A 30 3.85 -40.83 8.64
C LYS A 30 3.63 -39.34 8.36
N ILE A 31 3.27 -38.58 9.40
CA ILE A 31 3.09 -37.12 9.34
C ILE A 31 4.41 -36.47 8.92
N LEU A 32 5.51 -36.81 9.62
CA LEU A 32 6.83 -36.28 9.32
C LEU A 32 7.32 -36.71 7.94
N GLY A 33 7.14 -37.98 7.56
CA GLY A 33 7.51 -38.49 6.24
C GLY A 33 6.81 -37.77 5.09
N PHE A 34 5.50 -37.55 5.21
CA PHE A 34 4.72 -36.81 4.22
C PHE A 34 5.20 -35.34 4.09
N ALA A 35 5.38 -34.67 5.23
CA ALA A 35 5.86 -33.29 5.25
C ALA A 35 7.25 -33.18 4.61
N ILE A 36 8.16 -34.12 4.90
CA ILE A 36 9.50 -34.16 4.30
C ILE A 36 9.44 -34.36 2.78
N VAL A 37 8.62 -35.29 2.28
CA VAL A 37 8.50 -35.55 0.83
C VAL A 37 7.99 -34.32 0.08
N ILE A 38 6.94 -33.67 0.59
CA ILE A 38 6.42 -32.42 -0.02
C ILE A 38 7.44 -31.30 0.05
N THR A 39 8.16 -31.19 1.17
CA THR A 39 9.19 -30.17 1.35
C THR A 39 10.36 -30.41 0.39
N LEU A 40 10.80 -31.65 0.18
CA LEU A 40 11.83 -32.00 -0.80
C LEU A 40 11.40 -31.70 -2.24
N PHE A 41 10.15 -32.04 -2.59
CA PHE A 41 9.60 -31.71 -3.90
C PHE A 41 9.52 -30.19 -4.11
N THR A 42 9.02 -29.46 -3.11
CA THR A 42 8.94 -27.99 -3.15
C THR A 42 10.33 -27.37 -3.22
N MET A 43 11.30 -27.91 -2.48
CA MET A 43 12.70 -27.49 -2.53
C MET A 43 13.29 -27.69 -3.93
N MET A 44 13.05 -28.84 -4.56
CA MET A 44 13.48 -29.12 -5.94
C MET A 44 12.92 -28.09 -6.93
N VAL A 45 11.62 -27.78 -6.88
CA VAL A 45 10.98 -26.77 -7.74
C VAL A 45 11.46 -25.35 -7.40
N THR A 46 11.63 -25.02 -6.13
CA THR A 46 12.08 -23.69 -5.69
C THR A 46 13.53 -23.40 -6.13
N LEU A 47 14.34 -24.45 -6.31
CA LEU A 47 15.70 -24.32 -6.82
C LEU A 47 15.76 -24.03 -8.32
N THR A 48 14.73 -24.39 -9.11
CA THR A 48 14.67 -24.10 -10.56
C THR A 48 14.11 -22.72 -10.89
N LEU A 49 13.51 -22.01 -9.91
CA LEU A 49 13.01 -20.65 -10.11
C LEU A 49 14.14 -19.66 -10.37
N VAL A 50 13.97 -18.84 -11.42
CA VAL A 50 14.93 -17.81 -11.82
C VAL A 50 15.06 -16.77 -10.68
N PRO A 51 16.28 -16.51 -10.17
CA PRO A 51 16.50 -15.48 -9.18
C PRO A 51 16.27 -14.09 -9.79
N LYS A 52 15.60 -13.22 -9.03
CA LYS A 52 15.40 -11.81 -9.40
C LYS A 52 16.13 -10.90 -8.42
N TYR A 53 16.86 -9.96 -8.97
CA TYR A 53 17.69 -8.98 -8.31
C TYR A 53 17.04 -7.61 -8.39
N VAL A 54 17.06 -6.86 -7.29
CA VAL A 54 16.54 -5.50 -7.23
C VAL A 54 17.69 -4.55 -6.91
N ALA A 55 17.96 -3.61 -7.79
CA ALA A 55 18.90 -2.52 -7.55
C ALA A 55 18.14 -1.19 -7.42
N SER A 56 18.64 -0.25 -6.62
CA SER A 56 17.95 1.01 -6.35
C SER A 56 18.89 2.20 -6.40
N ALA A 57 18.50 3.24 -7.13
CA ALA A 57 19.15 4.55 -7.13
C ALA A 57 18.29 5.55 -6.35
N THR A 58 18.94 6.51 -5.68
CA THR A 58 18.27 7.55 -4.90
C THR A 58 18.54 8.91 -5.53
N LEU A 59 17.48 9.59 -5.95
CA LEU A 59 17.52 10.93 -6.54
C LEU A 59 16.97 11.94 -5.54
N LEU A 60 17.65 13.08 -5.40
CA LEU A 60 17.11 14.28 -4.77
C LEU A 60 16.46 15.13 -5.85
N ILE A 61 15.18 15.48 -5.65
CA ILE A 61 14.46 16.41 -6.51
C ILE A 61 14.30 17.72 -5.73
N GLU A 62 14.97 18.76 -6.18
CA GLU A 62 14.92 20.07 -5.53
C GLU A 62 13.72 20.84 -6.08
N SER A 63 12.81 21.29 -5.20
CA SER A 63 11.74 22.20 -5.63
C SER A 63 12.33 23.60 -5.78
N GLU A 64 12.66 24.02 -6.99
CA GLU A 64 12.96 25.43 -7.23
C GLU A 64 11.70 26.24 -6.89
N GLN A 65 11.81 27.15 -5.91
CA GLN A 65 10.86 28.24 -5.83
C GLN A 65 11.03 29.04 -7.11
N THR A 66 10.03 29.04 -7.96
CA THR A 66 9.93 29.87 -9.16
C THR A 66 10.11 31.34 -8.77
N LYS A 67 11.35 31.81 -8.72
CA LYS A 67 11.69 33.24 -8.78
C LYS A 67 11.67 33.73 -10.23
N ALA A 68 10.93 33.05 -11.10
CA ALA A 68 10.79 33.36 -12.50
C ALA A 68 9.42 33.99 -12.74
N VAL A 69 9.45 35.29 -13.02
CA VAL A 69 8.50 36.01 -13.89
C VAL A 69 7.09 36.23 -13.32
N SER A 70 6.85 37.44 -12.82
CA SER A 70 5.52 37.99 -12.52
C SER A 70 4.79 38.49 -13.79
N PHE A 71 4.74 37.67 -14.85
CA PHE A 71 3.98 37.99 -16.07
C PHE A 71 3.01 36.90 -16.53
N ASP A 72 2.92 35.76 -15.85
CA ASP A 72 1.88 34.77 -16.15
C ASP A 72 1.30 34.15 -14.87
N GLU A 73 0.20 34.74 -14.39
CA GLU A 73 -0.84 34.02 -13.64
C GLU A 73 -1.71 33.13 -14.55
N VAL A 74 -1.41 33.02 -15.85
CA VAL A 74 -2.31 32.38 -16.83
C VAL A 74 -2.08 30.86 -16.98
N TYR A 75 -1.00 30.29 -16.41
CA TYR A 75 -0.82 28.83 -16.34
C TYR A 75 -0.17 28.40 -15.03
N GLY A 76 -0.86 28.61 -13.91
CA GLY A 76 -0.43 28.16 -12.59
C GLY A 76 -1.42 27.22 -11.95
N LEU A 77 -1.22 25.90 -12.12
CA LEU A 77 -1.72 24.94 -11.14
C LEU A 77 -1.00 25.25 -9.83
N ASP A 78 -1.70 25.93 -8.93
CA ASP A 78 -1.21 26.31 -7.60
C ASP A 78 -1.13 25.05 -6.73
N SER A 79 -0.09 24.26 -6.95
CA SER A 79 0.09 22.96 -6.33
C SER A 79 0.95 23.12 -5.07
N THR A 80 0.42 22.70 -3.92
CA THR A 80 1.24 22.59 -2.70
C THR A 80 2.50 21.76 -2.99
N LYS A 81 3.63 22.05 -2.34
CA LYS A 81 4.93 21.34 -2.56
C LYS A 81 4.80 19.81 -2.66
N LYS A 82 3.81 19.22 -1.99
CA LYS A 82 3.51 17.78 -2.04
C LYS A 82 3.00 17.30 -3.41
N GLU A 83 2.11 18.04 -4.05
CA GLU A 83 1.58 17.72 -5.38
C GLU A 83 2.65 17.84 -6.46
N TYR A 84 3.54 18.84 -6.36
CA TYR A 84 4.72 18.93 -7.22
C TYR A 84 5.54 17.64 -7.20
N TYR A 85 5.92 17.14 -6.01
CA TYR A 85 6.70 15.91 -5.91
C TYR A 85 5.95 14.69 -6.43
N GLN A 86 4.65 14.58 -6.17
CA GLN A 86 3.83 13.48 -6.69
C GLN A 86 3.82 13.48 -8.23
N THR A 87 3.65 14.64 -8.85
CA THR A 87 3.76 14.81 -10.30
C THR A 87 5.13 14.37 -10.78
N GLN A 88 6.22 14.81 -10.14
CA GLN A 88 7.57 14.39 -10.53
C GLN A 88 7.79 12.87 -10.43
N PHE A 89 7.22 12.21 -9.42
CA PHE A 89 7.33 10.75 -9.30
C PHE A 89 6.57 10.01 -10.40
N GLU A 90 5.42 10.52 -10.83
CA GLU A 90 4.68 9.96 -11.97
C GLU A 90 5.37 10.29 -13.31
N VAL A 91 6.02 11.44 -13.44
CA VAL A 91 6.86 11.77 -14.61
C VAL A 91 8.02 10.78 -14.74
N ILE A 92 8.67 10.37 -13.64
CA ILE A 92 9.72 9.33 -13.69
C ILE A 92 9.16 7.98 -14.17
N LYS A 93 7.88 7.69 -13.90
CA LYS A 93 7.19 6.47 -14.34
C LYS A 93 6.58 6.58 -15.76
N SER A 94 6.71 7.73 -16.43
CA SER A 94 6.05 7.95 -17.70
C SER A 94 6.62 7.08 -18.83
N ASP A 95 5.78 6.80 -19.82
CA ASP A 95 6.18 6.03 -21.00
C ASP A 95 7.27 6.73 -21.82
N SER A 96 7.38 8.07 -21.72
CA SER A 96 8.45 8.81 -22.41
C SER A 96 9.83 8.48 -21.83
N ILE A 97 9.96 8.48 -20.50
CA ILE A 97 11.21 8.10 -19.82
C ILE A 97 11.49 6.61 -20.05
N ALA A 98 10.48 5.76 -19.87
CA ALA A 98 10.63 4.32 -20.10
C ALA A 98 11.09 3.99 -21.52
N ARG A 99 10.49 4.63 -22.54
CA ARG A 99 10.87 4.44 -23.95
C ARG A 99 12.30 4.89 -24.21
N GLU A 100 12.70 6.06 -23.73
CA GLU A 100 14.06 6.58 -23.91
C GLU A 100 15.08 5.64 -23.25
N VAL A 101 14.80 5.11 -22.05
CA VAL A 101 15.65 4.10 -21.38
C VAL A 101 15.71 2.78 -22.16
N ILE A 102 14.57 2.25 -22.62
CA ILE A 102 14.51 1.01 -23.42
C ILE A 102 15.35 1.14 -24.69
N THR A 103 15.27 2.29 -25.37
CA THR A 103 16.06 2.56 -26.58
C THR A 103 17.55 2.76 -26.27
N LYS A 104 17.90 3.50 -25.20
CA LYS A 104 19.29 3.82 -24.82
C LYS A 104 20.07 2.58 -24.37
N LEU A 105 19.38 1.61 -23.76
CA LEU A 105 19.99 0.34 -23.29
C LEU A 105 19.72 -0.86 -24.21
N ASN A 106 19.04 -0.65 -25.34
CA ASN A 106 18.59 -1.71 -26.26
C ASN A 106 17.95 -2.91 -25.54
N LEU A 107 17.01 -2.64 -24.63
CA LEU A 107 16.41 -3.69 -23.77
C LEU A 107 15.58 -4.71 -24.54
N ALA A 108 15.22 -4.42 -25.80
CA ALA A 108 14.45 -5.30 -26.67
C ALA A 108 15.12 -6.66 -26.94
N GLU A 109 16.45 -6.73 -26.85
CA GLU A 109 17.23 -7.95 -27.08
C GLU A 109 17.53 -8.74 -25.80
N HIS A 110 17.21 -8.18 -24.62
CA HIS A 110 17.60 -8.78 -23.35
C HIS A 110 16.65 -9.91 -22.92
N PRO A 111 17.16 -11.05 -22.40
CA PRO A 111 16.34 -12.23 -22.03
C PRO A 111 15.27 -12.01 -20.94
N ASP A 112 15.25 -10.85 -20.28
CA ASP A 112 14.20 -10.44 -19.33
C ASP A 112 12.98 -9.81 -20.03
N PHE A 113 13.17 -9.34 -21.26
CA PHE A 113 12.17 -8.64 -22.08
C PHE A 113 11.78 -9.44 -23.33
N VAL A 114 12.60 -10.43 -23.70
CA VAL A 114 12.23 -11.44 -24.69
C VAL A 114 11.30 -12.44 -24.01
N ASN A 115 10.02 -12.44 -24.38
CA ASN A 115 9.02 -13.38 -23.89
C ASN A 115 9.53 -14.82 -24.05
N LYS A 116 9.88 -15.46 -22.94
CA LYS A 116 10.05 -16.93 -22.91
C LYS A 116 8.64 -17.53 -22.90
N PRO A 117 8.37 -18.58 -23.69
CA PRO A 117 7.08 -19.26 -23.66
C PRO A 117 6.82 -19.75 -22.23
N SER A 118 5.71 -19.28 -21.64
CA SER A 118 5.29 -19.74 -20.32
C SER A 118 4.78 -21.18 -20.43
N PHE A 119 4.87 -21.99 -19.37
CA PHE A 119 4.32 -23.36 -19.33
C PHE A 119 2.83 -23.43 -19.71
N THR A 120 2.11 -22.31 -19.52
CA THR A 120 0.72 -22.13 -19.98
C THR A 120 0.59 -22.03 -21.50
N ASP A 121 1.59 -21.52 -22.21
CA ASP A 121 1.61 -21.43 -23.68
C ASP A 121 1.91 -22.80 -24.32
N GLU A 122 2.71 -23.65 -23.68
CA GLU A 122 2.86 -25.06 -24.08
C GLU A 122 1.57 -25.86 -23.89
N LEU A 123 0.87 -25.66 -22.77
CA LEU A 123 -0.44 -26.26 -22.50
C LEU A 123 -1.52 -25.74 -23.48
N LYS A 124 -1.46 -24.45 -23.85
CA LYS A 124 -2.35 -23.84 -24.85
C LYS A 124 -2.03 -24.35 -26.26
N GLY A 125 -0.77 -24.59 -26.58
CA GLY A 125 -0.33 -25.26 -27.81
C GLY A 125 -0.82 -26.70 -27.90
N MET A 126 -0.75 -27.47 -26.80
CA MET A 126 -1.35 -28.81 -26.71
C MET A 126 -2.87 -28.78 -26.83
N ALA A 127 -3.55 -27.82 -26.19
CA ALA A 127 -5.00 -27.64 -26.33
C ALA A 127 -5.42 -27.21 -27.75
N GLN A 128 -4.60 -26.41 -28.43
CA GLN A 128 -4.78 -26.02 -29.84
C GLN A 128 -4.60 -27.19 -30.81
N GLN A 129 -3.74 -28.17 -30.48
CA GLN A 129 -3.62 -29.43 -31.23
C GLN A 129 -4.85 -30.34 -31.07
N ILE A 130 -5.56 -30.25 -29.94
CA ILE A 130 -6.71 -31.12 -29.62
C ILE A 130 -8.05 -30.50 -30.07
N LEU A 131 -8.15 -29.18 -30.17
CA LEU A 131 -9.38 -28.46 -30.55
C LEU A 131 -9.08 -27.41 -31.65
N PRO A 132 -9.01 -27.81 -32.94
CA PRO A 132 -8.61 -26.93 -34.05
C PRO A 132 -9.65 -25.85 -34.43
N PHE A 133 -10.82 -25.82 -33.78
CA PHE A 133 -11.91 -24.88 -34.09
C PHE A 133 -11.93 -23.61 -33.24
N LEU A 134 -11.04 -23.49 -32.24
CA LEU A 134 -11.10 -22.40 -31.24
C LEU A 134 -10.31 -21.13 -31.60
N ASN A 135 -9.65 -21.05 -32.76
CA ASN A 135 -8.92 -19.83 -33.09
C ASN A 135 -8.86 -19.52 -34.59
N LYS A 136 -9.85 -18.79 -35.06
CA LYS A 136 -9.74 -17.99 -36.29
C LYS A 136 -9.73 -16.52 -35.89
N ALA A 137 -8.67 -16.09 -35.20
CA ALA A 137 -8.36 -14.68 -35.09
C ALA A 137 -7.66 -14.28 -36.40
N GLU A 138 -8.35 -13.50 -37.22
CA GLU A 138 -7.81 -12.85 -38.41
C GLU A 138 -6.49 -12.15 -38.04
N ARG A 139 -5.38 -12.62 -38.61
CA ARG A 139 -4.15 -11.83 -38.67
C ARG A 139 -4.39 -10.75 -39.70
N SER A 140 -4.75 -9.56 -39.25
CA SER A 140 -4.60 -8.35 -40.02
C SER A 140 -3.12 -8.20 -40.40
N ASP A 141 -2.84 -7.97 -41.68
CA ASP A 141 -1.52 -7.58 -42.17
C ASP A 141 -1.15 -6.21 -41.57
N LEU A 142 -0.66 -6.21 -40.33
CA LEU A 142 -0.17 -5.03 -39.64
C LEU A 142 1.05 -4.50 -40.40
N SER A 143 1.07 -3.19 -40.66
CA SER A 143 2.23 -2.53 -41.25
C SER A 143 3.47 -2.75 -40.36
N GLU A 144 4.67 -2.80 -40.94
CA GLU A 144 5.93 -2.94 -40.16
C GLU A 144 6.04 -1.92 -39.01
N ARG A 145 5.46 -0.72 -39.19
CA ARG A 145 5.38 0.31 -38.15
C ARG A 145 4.45 -0.07 -37.00
N GLU A 146 3.27 -0.60 -37.29
CA GLU A 146 2.29 -1.02 -36.27
C GLU A 146 2.82 -2.21 -35.45
N LEU A 147 3.55 -3.12 -36.11
CA LEU A 147 4.18 -4.25 -35.43
C LEU A 147 5.34 -3.80 -34.51
N ALA A 148 6.10 -2.76 -34.90
CA ALA A 148 7.12 -2.16 -34.05
C ALA A 148 6.51 -1.42 -32.84
N GLU A 149 5.38 -0.72 -33.04
CA GLU A 149 4.64 -0.07 -31.95
C GLU A 149 4.08 -1.09 -30.95
N LEU A 150 3.46 -2.17 -31.42
CA LEU A 150 2.95 -3.23 -30.54
C LEU A 150 4.06 -3.90 -29.73
N LYS A 151 5.22 -4.16 -30.34
CA LYS A 151 6.41 -4.65 -29.62
C LYS A 151 6.88 -3.66 -28.56
N MET A 152 6.92 -2.36 -28.89
CA MET A 152 7.30 -1.33 -27.93
C MET A 152 6.30 -1.24 -26.76
N LEU A 153 5.01 -1.39 -27.01
CA LEU A 153 3.98 -1.41 -25.96
C LEU A 153 4.17 -2.61 -25.00
N ASP A 154 4.48 -3.79 -25.52
CA ASP A 154 4.77 -4.98 -24.69
C ASP A 154 6.05 -4.80 -23.85
N LEU A 155 7.09 -4.21 -24.44
CA LEU A 155 8.32 -3.85 -23.74
C LEU A 155 8.06 -2.81 -22.64
N LEU A 156 7.25 -1.79 -22.91
CA LEU A 156 6.86 -0.77 -21.92
C LEU A 156 6.05 -1.38 -20.77
N ALA A 157 5.12 -2.29 -21.06
CA ALA A 157 4.37 -3.00 -20.04
C ALA A 157 5.30 -3.83 -19.13
N THR A 158 6.20 -4.61 -19.72
CA THR A 158 7.21 -5.39 -18.98
C THR A 158 8.13 -4.49 -18.16
N PHE A 159 8.60 -3.38 -18.74
CA PHE A 159 9.43 -2.40 -18.04
C PHE A 159 8.71 -1.79 -16.83
N ARG A 160 7.45 -1.37 -17.00
CA ARG A 160 6.64 -0.75 -15.95
C ARG A 160 6.36 -1.70 -14.79
N THR A 161 6.14 -2.99 -15.06
CA THR A 161 5.93 -3.98 -13.99
C THR A 161 7.18 -4.23 -13.14
N ASN A 162 8.37 -4.08 -13.75
CA ASN A 162 9.66 -4.29 -13.07
C ASN A 162 10.23 -2.99 -12.46
N LEU A 163 9.75 -1.81 -12.87
CA LEU A 163 10.15 -0.51 -12.32
C LEU A 163 9.28 -0.13 -11.11
N THR A 164 9.91 0.19 -9.99
CA THR A 164 9.26 0.73 -8.81
C THR A 164 9.86 2.09 -8.45
N VAL A 165 9.04 3.13 -8.44
CA VAL A 165 9.43 4.48 -8.00
C VAL A 165 8.70 4.79 -6.71
N SER A 166 9.46 4.95 -5.62
CA SER A 166 8.92 5.11 -4.27
C SER A 166 9.49 6.34 -3.56
N PRO A 167 8.64 7.23 -3.03
CA PRO A 167 9.11 8.39 -2.28
C PRO A 167 9.56 8.01 -0.88
N ILE A 168 10.63 8.66 -0.40
CA ILE A 168 11.07 8.52 0.99
C ILE A 168 10.29 9.54 1.84
N ARG A 169 9.46 9.03 2.77
CA ARG A 169 8.56 9.85 3.58
C ARG A 169 9.28 10.99 4.29
N LYS A 170 8.68 12.19 4.28
CA LYS A 170 9.20 13.42 4.90
C LYS A 170 10.55 13.89 4.33
N THR A 171 10.89 13.51 3.10
CA THR A 171 12.10 13.97 2.40
C THR A 171 11.77 14.34 0.95
N GLN A 172 12.72 14.98 0.27
CA GLN A 172 12.66 15.27 -1.17
C GLN A 172 13.34 14.18 -2.02
N LEU A 173 13.56 13.00 -1.42
CA LEU A 173 14.25 11.89 -2.05
C LEU A 173 13.25 10.91 -2.66
N VAL A 174 13.58 10.43 -3.85
CA VAL A 174 12.87 9.34 -4.53
C VAL A 174 13.82 8.18 -4.77
N LYS A 175 13.34 6.99 -4.45
CA LYS A 175 14.05 5.74 -4.73
C LYS A 175 13.48 5.11 -6.00
N VAL A 176 14.33 4.97 -7.01
CA VAL A 176 14.05 4.31 -8.28
C VAL A 176 14.67 2.93 -8.23
N SER A 177 13.83 1.90 -8.23
CA SER A 177 14.24 0.49 -8.13
C SER A 177 13.83 -0.27 -9.39
N PHE A 178 14.71 -1.14 -9.88
CA PHE A 178 14.41 -2.00 -11.03
C PHE A 178 14.68 -3.47 -10.71
N GLU A 179 13.75 -4.35 -11.10
CA GLU A 179 13.82 -5.79 -10.90
C GLU A 179 14.25 -6.51 -12.19
N SER A 180 15.34 -7.29 -12.15
CA SER A 180 15.89 -8.02 -13.31
C SER A 180 16.51 -9.36 -12.88
N SER A 181 16.62 -10.33 -13.80
CA SER A 181 17.36 -11.58 -13.55
C SER A 181 18.88 -11.38 -13.57
N ASP A 182 19.38 -10.30 -14.18
CA ASP A 182 20.79 -9.91 -14.14
C ASP A 182 21.00 -8.76 -13.13
N PRO A 183 21.82 -8.96 -12.08
CA PRO A 183 22.11 -7.90 -11.10
C PRO A 183 22.80 -6.68 -11.72
N LYS A 184 23.59 -6.83 -12.79
CA LYS A 184 24.23 -5.71 -13.47
C LYS A 184 23.20 -4.89 -14.24
N LEU A 185 22.30 -5.54 -14.95
CA LEU A 185 21.22 -4.86 -15.67
C LEU A 185 20.29 -4.11 -14.71
N ALA A 186 19.91 -4.73 -13.58
CA ALA A 186 19.09 -4.06 -12.57
C ALA A 186 19.67 -2.71 -12.15
N ALA A 187 20.98 -2.68 -11.86
CA ALA A 187 21.68 -1.46 -11.47
C ALA A 187 21.80 -0.47 -12.62
N LEU A 188 22.11 -0.96 -13.83
CA LEU A 188 22.23 -0.13 -15.02
C LEU A 188 20.91 0.58 -15.33
N VAL A 189 19.80 -0.16 -15.40
CA VAL A 189 18.47 0.40 -15.68
C VAL A 189 18.05 1.42 -14.63
N ALA A 190 18.20 1.11 -13.34
CA ALA A 190 17.84 2.04 -12.26
C ALA A 190 18.63 3.36 -12.34
N ASN A 191 19.92 3.30 -12.69
CA ASN A 191 20.74 4.49 -12.91
C ASN A 191 20.32 5.24 -14.18
N THR A 192 20.12 4.54 -15.30
CA THR A 192 19.74 5.16 -16.57
C THR A 192 18.37 5.82 -16.52
N VAL A 193 17.41 5.29 -15.76
CA VAL A 193 16.12 5.96 -15.51
C VAL A 193 16.33 7.32 -14.86
N GLY A 194 17.20 7.38 -13.84
CA GLY A 194 17.53 8.66 -13.20
C GLY A 194 18.27 9.62 -14.11
N GLU A 195 19.20 9.13 -14.93
CA GLU A 195 19.94 9.95 -15.91
C GLU A 195 19.01 10.52 -16.98
N VAL A 196 18.15 9.68 -17.58
CA VAL A 196 17.18 10.11 -18.60
C VAL A 196 16.19 11.11 -18.01
N TYR A 197 15.76 10.93 -16.76
CA TYR A 197 14.91 11.92 -16.09
C TYR A 197 15.63 13.26 -15.89
N ILE A 198 16.88 13.25 -15.43
CA ILE A 198 17.69 14.48 -15.27
C ILE A 198 17.91 15.16 -16.62
N GLU A 199 18.28 14.40 -17.66
CA GLU A 199 18.47 14.89 -19.04
C GLU A 199 17.17 15.48 -19.60
N SER A 200 16.03 14.83 -19.39
CA SER A 200 14.71 15.29 -19.84
C SER A 200 14.29 16.59 -19.15
N GLN A 201 14.50 16.71 -17.83
CA GLN A 201 14.23 17.96 -17.09
C GLN A 201 15.16 19.09 -17.53
N MET A 202 16.44 18.79 -17.74
CA MET A 202 17.40 19.77 -18.25
C MET A 202 16.99 20.26 -19.65
N ARG A 203 16.61 19.35 -20.55
CA ARG A 203 16.14 19.67 -21.91
C ARG A 203 14.87 20.52 -21.89
N ALA A 204 13.91 20.20 -21.02
CA ALA A 204 12.70 20.99 -20.84
C ALA A 204 13.00 22.41 -20.32
N LYS A 205 13.88 22.53 -19.31
CA LYS A 205 14.31 23.83 -18.76
C LYS A 205 15.08 24.67 -19.78
N MET A 206 15.99 24.05 -20.53
CA MET A 206 16.72 24.71 -21.61
C MET A 206 15.78 25.17 -22.72
N GLY A 207 14.80 24.36 -23.11
CA GLY A 207 13.79 24.73 -24.11
C GLY A 207 12.99 25.98 -23.72
N ILE A 208 12.50 26.02 -22.47
CA ILE A 208 11.79 27.19 -21.93
C ILE A 208 12.70 28.42 -21.88
N THR A 209 13.94 28.25 -21.41
CA THR A 209 14.93 29.35 -21.32
C THR A 209 15.30 29.89 -22.70
N GLN A 210 15.47 29.02 -23.69
CA GLN A 210 15.80 29.39 -25.06
C GLN A 210 14.62 30.09 -25.76
N GLN A 211 13.38 29.65 -25.51
CA GLN A 211 12.19 30.33 -25.99
C GLN A 211 12.02 31.71 -25.35
N ALA A 212 12.25 31.84 -24.04
CA ALA A 212 12.23 33.11 -23.33
C ALA A 212 13.31 34.07 -23.83
N SER A 213 14.53 33.58 -24.05
CA SER A 213 15.64 34.35 -24.64
C SER A 213 15.30 34.82 -26.06
N SER A 214 14.73 33.94 -26.90
CA SER A 214 14.28 34.31 -28.25
C SER A 214 13.24 35.42 -28.20
N TRP A 215 12.21 35.29 -27.35
CA TRP A 215 11.17 36.30 -27.18
C TRP A 215 11.74 37.64 -26.67
N LEU A 216 12.63 37.62 -25.66
CA LEU A 216 13.31 38.82 -25.15
C LEU A 216 14.15 39.51 -26.21
N ASN A 217 14.86 38.74 -27.05
CA ASN A 217 15.69 39.29 -28.12
C ASN A 217 14.84 39.92 -29.24
N THR A 218 13.74 39.28 -29.65
CA THR A 218 12.78 39.88 -30.58
C THR A 218 12.22 41.19 -30.01
N ARG A 219 11.80 41.18 -28.75
CA ARG A 219 11.25 42.37 -28.10
C ARG A 219 12.28 43.49 -27.94
N LEU A 220 13.53 43.15 -27.63
CA LEU A 220 14.64 44.12 -27.57
C LEU A 220 14.90 44.78 -28.92
N SER A 221 14.82 44.03 -30.02
CA SER A 221 14.93 44.57 -31.38
C SER A 221 13.81 45.58 -31.68
N GLU A 222 12.56 45.25 -31.32
CA GLU A 222 11.43 46.18 -31.48
C GLU A 222 11.60 47.45 -30.64
N LEU A 223 11.98 47.31 -29.37
CA LEU A 223 12.23 48.43 -28.47
C LEU A 223 13.42 49.29 -28.95
N ARG A 224 14.45 48.67 -29.55
CA ARG A 224 15.57 49.37 -30.17
C ARG A 224 15.09 50.26 -31.31
N VAL A 225 14.29 49.72 -32.23
CA VAL A 225 13.72 50.49 -33.35
C VAL A 225 12.85 51.64 -32.83
N GLN A 226 12.02 51.39 -31.80
CA GLN A 226 11.20 52.44 -31.18
C GLN A 226 12.05 53.54 -30.54
N LEU A 227 13.09 53.18 -29.77
CA LEU A 227 14.02 54.10 -29.15
C LEU A 227 14.74 54.95 -30.22
N ASP A 228 15.37 54.31 -31.20
CA ASP A 228 16.08 54.98 -32.30
C ASP A 228 15.11 55.94 -33.04
N SER A 229 13.87 55.51 -33.31
CA SER A 229 12.86 56.37 -33.94
C SER A 229 12.51 57.60 -33.10
N SER A 230 12.40 57.44 -31.77
CA SER A 230 12.11 58.55 -30.85
C SER A 230 13.30 59.49 -30.70
N GLU A 231 14.52 58.98 -30.70
CA GLU A 231 15.75 59.77 -30.67
C GLU A 231 15.91 60.59 -31.95
N VAL A 232 15.64 59.99 -33.11
CA VAL A 232 15.62 60.70 -34.40
C VAL A 232 14.55 61.79 -34.42
N ARG A 233 13.32 61.52 -33.92
CA ARG A 233 12.27 62.55 -33.82
C ARG A 233 12.71 63.72 -32.94
N LEU A 234 13.31 63.45 -31.78
CA LEU A 234 13.84 64.49 -30.88
C LEU A 234 14.97 65.28 -31.54
N GLN A 235 15.89 64.60 -32.23
CA GLN A 235 17.01 65.23 -32.92
C GLN A 235 16.54 66.11 -34.09
N ASN A 236 15.65 65.60 -34.95
CA ASN A 236 15.07 66.38 -36.05
C ASN A 236 14.34 67.60 -35.51
N TYR A 237 13.56 67.46 -34.45
CA TYR A 237 12.89 68.60 -33.81
C TYR A 237 13.90 69.64 -33.29
N ARG A 238 15.00 69.17 -32.68
CA ARG A 238 16.09 70.02 -32.21
C ARG A 238 16.77 70.78 -33.34
N GLU A 239 17.02 70.13 -34.47
CA GLU A 239 17.63 70.73 -35.67
C GLU A 239 16.69 71.71 -36.37
N GLU A 240 15.44 71.31 -36.63
CA GLU A 240 14.41 72.13 -37.29
C GLU A 240 14.15 73.43 -36.52
N GLN A 241 14.07 73.34 -35.19
CA GLN A 241 13.80 74.48 -34.31
C GLN A 241 15.07 75.18 -33.83
N LYS A 242 16.26 74.71 -34.25
CA LYS A 242 17.60 75.25 -33.88
C LYS A 242 17.81 75.39 -32.38
N LEU A 243 17.37 74.38 -31.62
CA LEU A 243 17.36 74.38 -30.17
C LEU A 243 18.71 73.89 -29.62
N VAL A 244 19.68 74.81 -29.51
CA VAL A 244 21.01 74.51 -28.93
C VAL A 244 21.04 74.78 -27.42
N ASP A 245 20.33 75.81 -26.96
CA ASP A 245 20.21 76.20 -25.55
C ASP A 245 18.84 76.88 -25.27
N ILE A 246 17.79 76.08 -25.08
CA ILE A 246 16.42 76.59 -24.87
C ILE A 246 16.30 77.26 -23.49
N GLU A 247 16.91 76.66 -22.46
CA GLU A 247 16.87 77.18 -21.09
C GLU A 247 17.53 78.56 -21.00
N GLY A 248 18.67 78.75 -21.67
CA GLY A 248 19.33 80.06 -21.76
C GLY A 248 18.49 81.12 -22.50
N ILE A 249 17.86 80.76 -23.62
CA ILE A 249 17.03 81.68 -24.42
C ILE A 249 15.74 82.05 -23.67
N ALA A 250 15.05 81.08 -23.06
CA ALA A 250 13.85 81.33 -22.28
C ALA A 250 14.13 82.24 -21.07
N GLY A 251 15.27 82.05 -20.41
CA GLY A 251 15.74 82.92 -19.33
C GLY A 251 15.97 84.37 -19.79
N LEU A 252 16.64 84.57 -20.93
CA LEU A 252 16.89 85.90 -21.51
C LEU A 252 15.60 86.63 -21.88
N VAL A 253 14.66 85.95 -22.55
CA VAL A 253 13.37 86.53 -22.94
C VAL A 253 12.53 86.88 -21.71
N THR A 254 12.59 86.06 -20.65
CA THR A 254 11.90 86.34 -19.37
C THR A 254 12.46 87.60 -18.72
N GLN A 255 13.80 87.75 -18.69
CA GLN A 255 14.46 88.92 -18.14
C GLN A 255 14.14 90.20 -18.93
N GLU A 256 14.12 90.13 -20.26
CA GLU A 256 13.77 91.26 -21.12
C GLU A 256 12.29 91.67 -20.96
N LEU A 257 11.39 90.70 -20.78
CA LEU A 257 9.98 90.93 -20.48
C LEU A 257 9.82 91.64 -19.14
N GLU A 258 10.51 91.19 -18.09
CA GLU A 258 10.48 91.80 -16.76
C GLU A 258 11.01 93.25 -16.79
N GLN A 259 12.16 93.46 -17.45
CA GLN A 259 12.78 94.78 -17.58
C GLN A 259 11.88 95.76 -18.36
N THR A 260 11.34 95.34 -19.50
CA THR A 260 10.46 96.18 -20.33
C THR A 260 9.13 96.47 -19.63
N SER A 261 8.56 95.48 -18.94
CA SER A 261 7.35 95.66 -18.13
C SER A 261 7.57 96.71 -17.04
N LYS A 262 8.72 96.67 -16.35
CA LYS A 262 9.08 97.68 -15.35
C LYS A 262 9.19 99.08 -15.95
N GLN A 263 9.93 99.22 -17.06
CA GLN A 263 10.05 100.50 -17.78
C GLN A 263 8.69 101.06 -18.23
N LEU A 264 7.78 100.19 -18.68
CA LEU A 264 6.43 100.58 -19.08
C LEU A 264 5.61 101.09 -17.89
N VAL A 265 5.69 100.43 -16.73
CA VAL A 265 5.03 100.87 -15.51
C VAL A 265 5.52 102.26 -15.10
N ASP A 266 6.84 102.49 -15.09
CA ASP A 266 7.45 103.77 -14.75
C ASP A 266 7.05 104.88 -15.74
N ALA A 267 7.07 104.58 -17.04
CA ALA A 267 6.67 105.52 -18.09
C ALA A 267 5.17 105.86 -18.04
N ARG A 268 4.31 104.87 -17.76
CA ARG A 268 2.86 105.10 -17.57
C ARG A 268 2.58 105.97 -16.35
N ALA A 269 3.26 105.74 -15.23
CA ALA A 269 3.14 106.58 -14.04
C ALA A 269 3.50 108.05 -14.35
N THR A 270 4.60 108.25 -15.08
CA THR A 270 5.05 109.59 -15.52
C THR A 270 4.04 110.25 -16.47
N LYS A 271 3.55 109.50 -17.46
CA LYS A 271 2.52 109.97 -18.41
C LYS A 271 1.25 110.40 -17.67
N ASN A 272 0.73 109.56 -16.79
CA ASN A 272 -0.50 109.84 -16.05
C ASN A 272 -0.38 111.13 -15.21
N ASN A 273 0.80 111.36 -14.60
CA ASN A 273 1.07 112.60 -13.89
C ASN A 273 1.03 113.82 -14.83
N LEU A 274 1.73 113.76 -15.97
CA LEU A 274 1.74 114.82 -16.98
C LEU A 274 0.36 115.07 -17.61
N GLU A 275 -0.43 114.01 -17.85
CA GLU A 275 -1.81 114.12 -18.34
C GLU A 275 -2.71 114.82 -17.33
N SER A 276 -2.56 114.51 -16.04
CA SER A 276 -3.31 115.20 -14.98
C SER A 276 -3.02 116.70 -14.98
N ILE A 277 -1.74 117.09 -15.09
CA ILE A 277 -1.33 118.50 -15.18
C ILE A 277 -1.86 119.15 -16.46
N ASN A 278 -1.74 118.47 -17.61
CA ASN A 278 -2.22 118.98 -18.90
C ASN A 278 -3.74 119.12 -18.96
N ARG A 279 -4.49 118.23 -18.29
CA ARG A 279 -5.95 118.33 -18.14
C ARG A 279 -6.35 119.62 -17.41
N VAL A 280 -5.67 119.93 -16.31
CA VAL A 280 -5.86 121.19 -15.57
C VAL A 280 -5.55 122.39 -16.47
N ILE A 281 -4.45 122.36 -17.22
CA ILE A 281 -4.09 123.44 -18.17
C ILE A 281 -5.19 123.66 -19.22
N ASN A 282 -5.73 122.58 -19.80
CA ASN A 282 -6.78 122.66 -20.84
C ASN A 282 -8.13 123.16 -20.28
N GLU A 283 -8.47 122.83 -19.04
CA GLU A 283 -9.73 123.23 -18.40
C GLU A 283 -9.84 124.75 -18.20
N TYR A 284 -8.74 125.40 -17.77
CA TYR A 284 -8.72 126.85 -17.50
C TYR A 284 -8.33 127.71 -18.70
N GLY A 285 -7.77 127.10 -19.76
CA GLY A 285 -7.40 127.72 -21.02
C GLY A 285 -6.09 128.54 -20.97
N ASN A 286 -5.33 128.50 -22.07
CA ASN A 286 -4.01 129.15 -22.20
C ASN A 286 -4.01 130.69 -22.07
N ASN A 287 -5.18 131.31 -22.01
CA ASN A 287 -5.33 132.76 -21.91
C ASN A 287 -5.36 133.26 -20.46
N ASN A 288 -5.63 132.40 -19.47
CA ASN A 288 -5.74 132.76 -18.05
C ASN A 288 -4.47 132.42 -17.26
N ILE A 289 -3.34 133.02 -17.65
CA ILE A 289 -2.01 132.73 -17.10
C ILE A 289 -1.94 132.98 -15.58
N GLU A 290 -2.70 133.96 -15.08
CA GLU A 290 -2.70 134.33 -13.66
C GLU A 290 -3.34 133.24 -12.77
N LEU A 291 -4.42 132.61 -13.23
CA LEU A 291 -5.07 131.47 -12.55
C LEU A 291 -4.19 130.21 -12.62
N LEU A 292 -3.62 129.91 -13.79
CA LEU A 292 -2.68 128.80 -13.95
C LEU A 292 -1.42 128.98 -13.06
N GLY A 293 -0.95 130.22 -12.92
CA GLY A 293 0.16 130.59 -12.04
C GLY A 293 -0.16 130.51 -10.53
N SER A 294 -1.39 130.13 -10.16
CA SER A 294 -1.80 129.85 -8.77
C SER A 294 -2.01 128.36 -8.49
N MET A 295 -1.96 127.50 -9.51
CA MET A 295 -2.16 126.04 -9.36
C MET A 295 -0.95 125.39 -8.67
N PRO A 296 -1.14 124.49 -7.69
CA PRO A 296 -0.06 123.78 -7.00
C PRO A 296 0.95 123.12 -7.94
N GLU A 297 0.50 122.52 -9.03
CA GLU A 297 1.32 121.76 -10.00
C GLU A 297 2.25 122.65 -10.83
N ILE A 298 1.85 123.90 -11.09
CA ILE A 298 2.63 124.88 -11.84
C ILE A 298 3.51 125.69 -10.87
N THR A 299 2.96 126.06 -9.71
CA THR A 299 3.67 126.78 -8.64
C THR A 299 4.74 125.94 -7.95
N SER A 300 4.64 124.61 -7.96
CA SER A 300 5.70 123.72 -7.44
C SER A 300 6.93 123.65 -8.34
N HIS A 301 6.82 124.10 -9.60
CA HIS A 301 7.95 124.05 -10.53
C HIS A 301 9.01 125.10 -10.15
N ARG A 302 10.26 124.66 -9.99
CA ARG A 302 11.38 125.49 -9.50
C ARG A 302 11.51 126.83 -10.24
N VAL A 303 11.41 126.81 -11.58
CA VAL A 303 11.49 128.02 -12.41
C VAL A 303 10.38 129.03 -12.12
N VAL A 304 9.17 128.56 -11.79
CA VAL A 304 8.04 129.42 -11.43
C VAL A 304 8.21 129.96 -10.01
N GLN A 305 8.69 129.15 -9.07
CA GLN A 305 8.97 129.57 -7.69
C GLN A 305 10.02 130.68 -7.62
N ASP A 306 11.11 130.53 -8.38
CA ASP A 306 12.20 131.50 -8.42
C ASP A 306 11.70 132.86 -8.92
N VAL A 307 10.96 132.89 -10.03
CA VAL A 307 10.42 134.15 -10.58
C VAL A 307 9.26 134.71 -9.75
N LYS A 308 8.42 133.86 -9.13
CA LYS A 308 7.36 134.33 -8.23
C LYS A 308 7.94 135.04 -7.01
N ARG A 309 9.08 134.58 -6.50
CA ARG A 309 9.82 135.26 -5.43
C ARG A 309 10.27 136.65 -5.85
N GLU A 310 10.76 136.81 -7.09
CA GLU A 310 11.10 138.12 -7.66
C GLU A 310 9.87 139.03 -7.77
N VAL A 311 8.70 138.51 -8.18
CA VAL A 311 7.45 139.28 -8.22
C VAL A 311 7.10 139.80 -6.84
N VAL A 312 7.14 138.95 -5.81
CA VAL A 312 6.82 139.36 -4.43
C VAL A 312 7.77 140.45 -3.94
N LEU A 313 9.06 140.37 -4.26
CA LEU A 313 10.05 141.41 -3.92
C LEU A 313 9.75 142.73 -4.65
N ALA A 314 9.40 142.68 -5.93
CA ALA A 314 9.02 143.86 -6.71
C ALA A 314 7.68 144.47 -6.23
N GLU A 315 6.69 143.65 -5.86
CA GLU A 315 5.40 144.11 -5.29
C GLU A 315 5.60 144.80 -3.94
N ARG A 316 6.47 144.24 -3.09
CA ARG A 316 6.85 144.86 -1.81
C ARG A 316 7.47 146.24 -2.04
N LYS A 317 8.42 146.35 -2.98
CA LYS A 317 9.08 147.62 -3.34
C LYS A 317 8.10 148.67 -3.86
N VAL A 318 7.11 148.27 -4.66
CA VAL A 318 6.02 149.17 -5.11
C VAL A 318 5.14 149.61 -3.94
N SER A 319 4.84 148.72 -3.01
CA SER A 319 4.00 149.01 -1.84
C SER A 319 4.69 149.98 -0.87
N GLU A 320 5.97 149.76 -0.55
CA GLU A 320 6.79 150.67 0.27
C GLU A 320 6.89 152.07 -0.33
N LEU A 321 7.08 152.17 -1.66
CA LEU A 321 7.15 153.45 -2.35
C LEU A 321 5.79 154.15 -2.48
N ALA A 322 4.67 153.41 -2.45
CA ALA A 322 3.32 153.96 -2.55
C ALA A 322 2.89 154.75 -1.31
N GLU A 323 3.38 154.38 -0.12
CA GLU A 323 3.09 155.10 1.13
C GLU A 323 3.68 156.52 1.11
N VAL A 324 4.81 156.71 0.44
CA VAL A 324 5.59 157.96 0.46
C VAL A 324 5.41 158.78 -0.81
N TYR A 325 5.30 158.15 -1.98
CA TYR A 325 5.33 158.83 -3.28
C TYR A 325 4.01 158.68 -4.04
N GLY A 326 3.53 159.79 -4.62
CA GLY A 326 2.37 159.79 -5.52
C GLY A 326 2.61 159.03 -6.83
N PRO A 327 1.53 158.66 -7.55
CA PRO A 327 1.60 157.76 -8.72
C PRO A 327 2.42 158.28 -9.91
N LYS A 328 2.70 159.58 -10.00
CA LYS A 328 3.49 160.23 -11.07
C LYS A 328 4.98 160.40 -10.73
N HIS A 329 5.44 159.99 -9.55
CA HIS A 329 6.83 160.19 -9.12
C HIS A 329 7.79 159.25 -9.89
N PRO A 330 8.98 159.72 -10.36
CA PRO A 330 9.90 158.90 -11.17
C PRO A 330 10.29 157.56 -10.53
N LYS A 331 10.56 157.53 -9.21
CA LYS A 331 10.89 156.29 -8.47
C LYS A 331 9.72 155.29 -8.41
N MET A 332 8.48 155.79 -8.41
CA MET A 332 7.29 154.94 -8.41
C MET A 332 7.02 154.39 -9.82
N ILE A 333 7.26 155.19 -10.85
CA ILE A 333 7.18 154.73 -12.26
C ILE A 333 8.22 153.64 -12.52
N SER A 334 9.47 153.80 -12.05
CA SER A 334 10.51 152.77 -12.23
C SER A 334 10.17 151.48 -11.49
N ALA A 335 9.67 151.55 -10.26
CA ALA A 335 9.27 150.36 -9.50
C ALA A 335 8.04 149.66 -10.11
N LYS A 336 7.05 150.42 -10.60
CA LYS A 336 5.92 149.86 -11.37
C LYS A 336 6.37 149.22 -12.68
N ALA A 337 7.33 149.82 -13.37
CA ALA A 337 7.90 149.25 -14.60
C ALA A 337 8.69 147.96 -14.33
N GLU A 338 9.47 147.92 -13.25
CA GLU A 338 10.18 146.72 -12.76
C GLU A 338 9.17 145.61 -12.43
N LEU A 339 8.13 145.91 -11.67
CA LEU A 339 7.06 144.96 -11.36
C LEU A 339 6.37 144.43 -12.63
N ALA A 340 6.05 145.31 -13.59
CA ALA A 340 5.44 144.91 -14.87
C ALA A 340 6.36 144.00 -15.69
N THR A 341 7.68 144.25 -15.67
CA THR A 341 8.68 143.43 -16.34
C THR A 341 8.80 142.05 -15.70
N VAL A 342 8.89 141.98 -14.37
CA VAL A 342 8.97 140.70 -13.65
C VAL A 342 7.66 139.90 -13.80
N LYS A 343 6.49 140.56 -13.77
CA LYS A 343 5.20 139.90 -14.07
C LYS A 343 5.13 139.36 -15.50
N THR A 344 5.66 140.10 -16.47
CA THR A 344 5.74 139.65 -17.87
C THR A 344 6.71 138.48 -18.02
N ASN A 345 7.85 138.49 -17.30
CA ASN A 345 8.78 137.38 -17.24
C ASN A 345 8.13 136.14 -16.62
N LEU A 346 7.40 136.27 -15.50
CA LEU A 346 6.64 135.18 -14.89
C LEU A 346 5.67 134.54 -15.88
N ASN A 347 4.88 135.35 -16.59
CA ASN A 347 3.95 134.86 -17.61
C ASN A 347 4.67 134.15 -18.77
N LYS A 348 5.84 134.64 -19.17
CA LYS A 348 6.69 134.00 -20.18
C LYS A 348 7.23 132.65 -19.71
N GLN A 349 7.68 132.55 -18.45
CA GLN A 349 8.14 131.29 -17.86
C GLN A 349 7.00 130.27 -17.71
N ILE A 350 5.82 130.71 -17.25
CA ILE A 350 4.63 129.85 -17.15
C ILE A 350 4.23 129.31 -18.54
N LYS A 351 4.17 130.17 -19.56
CA LYS A 351 3.89 129.74 -20.95
C LYS A 351 4.95 128.76 -21.47
N GLY A 352 6.23 129.05 -21.24
CA GLY A 352 7.33 128.16 -21.62
C GLY A 352 7.25 126.79 -20.94
N LEU A 353 6.88 126.77 -19.65
CA LEU A 353 6.66 125.55 -18.89
C LEU A 353 5.47 124.74 -19.42
N ILE A 354 4.34 125.39 -19.71
CA ILE A 354 3.16 124.73 -20.31
C ILE A 354 3.53 124.05 -21.63
N THR A 355 4.20 124.76 -22.53
CA THR A 355 4.69 124.17 -23.80
C THR A 355 5.71 123.06 -23.54
N GLY A 356 6.53 123.18 -22.49
CA GLY A 356 7.47 122.13 -22.06
C GLY A 356 6.76 120.86 -21.59
N ILE A 357 5.72 121.00 -20.76
CA ILE A 357 4.89 119.90 -20.26
C ILE A 357 4.15 119.21 -21.40
N GLU A 358 3.58 119.97 -22.35
CA GLU A 358 2.90 119.41 -23.53
C GLU A 358 3.89 118.61 -24.41
N LYS A 359 5.10 119.13 -24.62
CA LYS A 359 6.16 118.41 -25.35
C LYS A 359 6.62 117.16 -24.61
N GLU A 360 6.80 117.23 -23.29
CA GLU A 360 7.20 116.07 -22.49
C GLU A 360 6.09 115.01 -22.46
N LEU A 361 4.82 115.41 -22.31
CA LEU A 361 3.68 114.50 -22.37
C LEU A 361 3.62 113.77 -23.72
N ASN A 362 3.80 114.50 -24.83
CA ASN A 362 3.86 113.90 -26.16
C ASN A 362 5.06 112.94 -26.29
N ARG A 363 6.22 113.28 -25.71
CA ARG A 363 7.41 112.42 -25.67
C ARG A 363 7.13 111.14 -24.90
N THR A 364 6.67 111.24 -23.66
CA THR A 364 6.37 110.10 -22.79
C THR A 364 5.23 109.24 -23.36
N SER A 365 4.22 109.84 -23.99
CA SER A 365 3.14 109.09 -24.65
C SER A 365 3.67 108.22 -25.79
N ARG A 366 4.59 108.75 -26.61
CA ARG A 366 5.28 107.96 -27.65
C ARG A 366 6.14 106.85 -27.03
N THR A 367 6.85 107.12 -25.93
CA THR A 367 7.62 106.11 -25.20
C THR A 367 6.73 104.98 -24.67
N VAL A 368 5.58 105.30 -24.06
CA VAL A 368 4.62 104.31 -23.58
C VAL A 368 4.12 103.44 -24.73
N THR A 369 3.70 104.03 -25.85
CA THR A 369 3.24 103.27 -27.02
C THR A 369 4.35 102.41 -27.63
N ALA A 370 5.61 102.87 -27.62
CA ALA A 370 6.75 102.07 -28.06
C ALA A 370 6.96 100.85 -27.13
N LEU A 371 7.03 101.09 -25.82
CA LEU A 371 7.19 100.02 -24.81
C LEU A 371 6.02 99.03 -24.82
N GLU A 372 4.78 99.46 -25.09
CA GLU A 372 3.63 98.57 -25.26
C GLU A 372 3.77 97.65 -26.47
N ARG A 373 4.28 98.17 -27.59
CA ARG A 373 4.55 97.36 -28.79
C ARG A 373 5.69 96.39 -28.55
N ASP A 374 6.76 96.83 -27.89
CA ASP A 374 7.91 95.98 -27.56
C ASP A 374 7.48 94.86 -26.60
N LEU A 375 6.68 95.18 -25.56
CA LEU A 375 6.13 94.19 -24.64
C LEU A 375 5.23 93.18 -25.36
N ALA A 376 4.40 93.62 -26.31
CA ALA A 376 3.56 92.72 -27.10
C ALA A 376 4.41 91.77 -27.97
N LYS A 377 5.49 92.28 -28.57
CA LYS A 377 6.44 91.50 -29.36
C LYS A 377 7.17 90.47 -28.49
N ILE A 378 7.74 90.89 -27.37
CA ILE A 378 8.46 90.01 -26.43
C ILE A 378 7.52 88.93 -25.86
N ARG A 379 6.26 89.26 -25.56
CA ARG A 379 5.26 88.26 -25.12
C ARG A 379 4.97 87.21 -26.19
N ALA A 380 4.85 87.60 -27.44
CA ALA A 380 4.62 86.66 -28.54
C ALA A 380 5.82 85.73 -28.73
N GLU A 381 7.03 86.27 -28.61
CA GLU A 381 8.28 85.50 -28.66
C GLU A 381 8.41 84.53 -27.47
N TYR A 382 8.09 84.97 -26.25
CA TYR A 382 8.06 84.13 -25.06
C TYR A 382 7.08 82.95 -25.19
N GLN A 383 5.86 83.21 -25.69
CA GLN A 383 4.86 82.16 -25.94
C GLN A 383 5.35 81.15 -26.99
N ASP A 384 6.08 81.60 -28.00
CA ASP A 384 6.64 80.72 -29.03
C ASP A 384 7.76 79.83 -28.48
N VAL A 385 8.69 80.41 -27.72
CA VAL A 385 9.75 79.66 -27.01
C VAL A 385 9.14 78.61 -26.08
N THR A 386 8.13 78.99 -25.29
CA THR A 386 7.44 78.08 -24.36
C THR A 386 6.75 76.91 -25.08
N ARG A 387 6.11 77.16 -26.23
CA ARG A 387 5.51 76.09 -27.04
C ARG A 387 6.57 75.10 -27.54
N LYS A 388 7.70 75.62 -28.02
CA LYS A 388 8.83 74.80 -28.49
C LYS A 388 9.44 73.97 -27.37
N GLU A 389 9.64 74.57 -26.20
CA GLU A 389 10.14 73.90 -25.00
C GLU A 389 9.21 72.76 -24.56
N THR A 390 7.89 73.00 -24.54
CA THR A 390 6.91 71.99 -24.12
C THR A 390 6.95 70.76 -25.02
N GLN A 391 6.99 70.96 -26.34
CA GLN A 391 7.07 69.88 -27.31
C GLN A 391 8.42 69.15 -27.28
N TYR A 392 9.52 69.90 -27.10
CA TYR A 392 10.84 69.31 -26.84
C TYR A 392 10.81 68.40 -25.60
N ASN A 393 10.25 68.87 -24.48
CA ASN A 393 10.15 68.10 -23.23
C ASN A 393 9.21 66.89 -23.35
N GLN A 394 8.22 66.92 -24.24
CA GLN A 394 7.39 65.75 -24.55
C GLN A 394 8.19 64.68 -25.29
N LEU A 395 8.91 65.07 -26.35
CA LEU A 395 9.77 64.15 -27.11
C LEU A 395 10.92 63.61 -26.26
N LYS A 396 11.53 64.44 -25.40
CA LYS A 396 12.57 64.03 -24.45
C LYS A 396 12.06 62.96 -23.48
N ARG A 397 10.86 63.15 -22.90
CA ARG A 397 10.23 62.15 -22.02
C ARG A 397 9.92 60.84 -22.74
N GLU A 398 9.51 60.90 -24.00
CA GLU A 398 9.29 59.71 -24.83
C GLU A 398 10.60 58.92 -25.01
N VAL A 399 11.69 59.60 -25.36
CA VAL A 399 13.03 59.00 -25.46
C VAL A 399 13.48 58.38 -24.15
N GLU A 400 13.36 59.11 -23.03
CA GLU A 400 13.74 58.61 -21.69
C GLU A 400 12.92 57.38 -21.29
N THR A 401 11.62 57.38 -21.58
CA THR A 401 10.74 56.24 -21.31
C THR A 401 11.16 55.01 -22.13
N ASN A 402 11.35 55.18 -23.44
CA ASN A 402 11.79 54.10 -24.32
C ASN A 402 13.17 53.57 -23.91
N ARG A 403 14.09 54.46 -23.52
CA ARG A 403 15.43 54.10 -23.04
C ARG A 403 15.38 53.30 -21.75
N ASN A 404 14.54 53.70 -20.79
CA ASN A 404 14.37 52.99 -19.53
C ASN A 404 13.77 51.59 -19.73
N ILE A 405 12.74 51.46 -20.59
CA ILE A 405 12.15 50.16 -20.93
C ILE A 405 13.20 49.29 -21.62
N PHE A 406 13.90 49.83 -22.63
CA PHE A 406 14.97 49.11 -23.32
C PHE A 406 16.06 48.61 -22.35
N ASN A 407 16.58 49.47 -21.48
CA ASN A 407 17.62 49.11 -20.50
C ASN A 407 17.14 48.06 -19.49
N THR A 408 15.86 48.13 -19.09
CA THR A 408 15.25 47.12 -18.21
C THR A 408 15.22 45.77 -18.90
N PHE A 409 14.70 45.70 -20.12
CA PHE A 409 14.67 44.47 -20.91
C PHE A 409 16.08 43.95 -21.24
N LEU A 410 17.04 44.85 -21.48
CA LEU A 410 18.43 44.50 -21.76
C LEU A 410 19.09 43.86 -20.54
N SER A 411 18.90 44.45 -19.36
CA SER A 411 19.39 43.89 -18.10
C SER A 411 18.78 42.51 -17.83
N ARG A 412 17.47 42.34 -18.10
CA ARG A 412 16.78 41.05 -17.97
C ARG A 412 17.28 40.00 -18.98
N SER A 413 17.53 40.40 -20.22
CA SER A 413 18.12 39.52 -21.23
C SER A 413 19.51 39.05 -20.78
N LYS A 414 20.37 39.97 -20.29
CA LYS A 414 21.69 39.63 -19.75
C LYS A 414 21.64 38.74 -18.51
N GLU A 415 20.71 38.98 -17.59
CA GLU A 415 20.48 38.11 -16.42
C GLU A 415 20.04 36.70 -16.84
N THR A 416 19.14 36.60 -17.82
CA THR A 416 18.66 35.32 -18.36
C THR A 416 19.78 34.56 -19.09
N GLU A 417 20.61 35.26 -19.86
CA GLU A 417 21.78 34.71 -20.55
C GLU A 417 22.79 34.11 -19.55
N VAL A 418 23.15 34.86 -18.50
CA VAL A 418 24.06 34.38 -17.45
C VAL A 418 23.46 33.23 -16.63
N THR A 419 22.15 33.25 -16.39
CA THR A 419 21.47 32.18 -15.64
C THR A 419 21.31 30.90 -16.48
N SER A 420 21.18 31.02 -17.81
CA SER A 420 21.14 29.88 -18.73
C SER A 420 22.41 29.02 -18.63
N ASP A 421 23.58 29.66 -18.43
CA ASP A 421 24.86 28.97 -18.27
C ASP A 421 24.98 28.25 -16.91
N PHE A 422 24.32 28.76 -15.86
CA PHE A 422 24.25 28.14 -14.53
C PHE A 422 22.96 27.34 -14.34
N SER A 423 22.73 26.35 -15.19
CA SER A 423 21.62 25.41 -15.02
C SER A 423 21.93 24.43 -13.88
N SER A 424 21.56 24.79 -12.64
CA SER A 424 21.51 23.79 -11.56
C SER A 424 20.47 22.72 -11.94
N ALA A 425 20.90 21.46 -11.98
CA ALA A 425 20.02 20.36 -12.33
C ALA A 425 18.93 20.22 -11.26
N ALA A 426 17.66 20.27 -11.66
CA ALA A 426 16.51 20.15 -10.76
C ALA A 426 16.48 18.82 -9.99
N ALA A 427 17.21 17.82 -10.47
CA ALA A 427 17.45 16.57 -9.78
C ALA A 427 18.92 16.15 -9.85
N ARG A 428 19.38 15.49 -8.79
CA ARG A 428 20.74 14.94 -8.70
C ARG A 428 20.76 13.61 -7.96
N PHE A 429 21.72 12.76 -8.28
CA PHE A 429 21.94 11.52 -7.53
C PHE A 429 22.45 11.82 -6.13
N THR A 430 21.77 11.27 -5.13
CA THR A 430 22.33 11.12 -3.78
C THR A 430 23.13 9.84 -3.72
N ASP A 431 22.53 8.72 -4.16
CA ASP A 431 23.17 7.42 -4.26
C ASP A 431 22.86 6.80 -5.63
N ARG A 432 23.87 6.22 -6.27
CA ARG A 432 23.69 5.41 -7.49
C ARG A 432 23.36 3.96 -7.15
N ALA A 433 22.66 3.29 -8.05
CA ALA A 433 22.37 1.87 -7.93
C ALA A 433 23.64 1.04 -8.15
N TYR A 434 23.89 0.07 -7.27
CA TYR A 434 24.93 -0.94 -7.40
C TYR A 434 24.33 -2.32 -7.64
N ALA A 435 25.07 -3.19 -8.33
CA ALA A 435 24.66 -4.56 -8.60
C ALA A 435 24.56 -5.36 -7.28
N PRO A 436 23.36 -5.83 -6.88
CA PRO A 436 23.19 -6.56 -5.64
C PRO A 436 23.86 -7.94 -5.71
N ARG A 437 24.48 -8.38 -4.60
CA ARG A 437 25.16 -9.69 -4.52
C ARG A 437 24.20 -10.87 -4.34
N ASN A 438 23.07 -10.65 -3.68
CA ASN A 438 22.10 -11.69 -3.37
C ASN A 438 20.77 -11.38 -4.08
N PRO A 439 20.04 -12.40 -4.55
CA PRO A 439 18.73 -12.20 -5.15
C PRO A 439 17.70 -11.80 -4.10
N SER A 440 16.86 -10.83 -4.46
CA SER A 440 15.78 -10.33 -3.59
C SER A 440 14.57 -11.27 -3.60
N LYS A 441 14.33 -11.97 -4.72
CA LYS A 441 13.21 -12.91 -4.90
C LYS A 441 13.65 -14.14 -5.70
N PRO A 442 13.00 -15.30 -5.52
CA PRO A 442 12.10 -15.62 -4.41
C PRO A 442 12.89 -15.89 -3.11
N ASN A 443 12.28 -15.63 -1.94
CA ASN A 443 12.89 -15.97 -0.66
C ASN A 443 12.78 -17.49 -0.42
N LYS A 444 13.74 -18.25 -0.96
CA LYS A 444 13.74 -19.71 -1.00
C LYS A 444 13.52 -20.34 0.39
N LYS A 445 14.11 -19.74 1.44
CA LYS A 445 13.95 -20.20 2.83
C LYS A 445 12.51 -20.10 3.30
N LEU A 446 11.84 -18.98 3.02
CA LEU A 446 10.47 -18.75 3.43
C LEU A 446 9.49 -19.70 2.71
N ILE A 447 9.68 -19.94 1.42
CA ILE A 447 8.85 -20.89 0.66
C ILE A 447 8.96 -22.30 1.23
N ILE A 448 10.18 -22.76 1.52
CA ILE A 448 10.44 -24.10 2.09
C ILE A 448 9.80 -24.24 3.48
N ILE A 449 9.95 -23.22 4.35
CA ILE A 449 9.34 -23.23 5.69
C ILE A 449 7.80 -23.27 5.57
N LEU A 450 7.23 -22.43 4.70
CA LEU A 450 5.77 -22.38 4.51
C LEU A 450 5.23 -23.72 3.98
N ALA A 451 5.92 -24.34 3.02
CA ALA A 451 5.54 -25.63 2.47
C ALA A 451 5.62 -26.75 3.53
N PHE A 452 6.63 -26.73 4.39
CA PHE A 452 6.74 -27.67 5.51
C PHE A 452 5.57 -27.49 6.49
N VAL A 453 5.29 -26.26 6.92
CA VAL A 453 4.18 -25.98 7.87
C VAL A 453 2.84 -26.38 7.28
N ALA A 454 2.58 -26.03 6.02
CA ALA A 454 1.34 -26.38 5.34
C ALA A 454 1.16 -27.89 5.17
N SER A 455 2.20 -28.61 4.72
CA SER A 455 2.15 -30.07 4.56
C SER A 455 2.06 -30.83 5.89
N PHE A 456 2.73 -30.34 6.93
CA PHE A 456 2.64 -30.88 8.29
C PHE A 456 1.22 -30.72 8.85
N GLY A 457 0.63 -29.52 8.74
CA GLY A 457 -0.74 -29.25 9.15
C GLY A 457 -1.75 -30.12 8.40
N PHE A 458 -1.60 -30.25 7.08
CA PHE A 458 -2.45 -31.12 6.26
C PHE A 458 -2.36 -32.59 6.68
N ALA A 459 -1.15 -33.12 6.90
CA ALA A 459 -0.97 -34.49 7.36
C ALA A 459 -1.55 -34.75 8.75
N MET A 460 -1.48 -33.75 9.64
CA MET A 460 -2.07 -33.82 10.97
C MET A 460 -3.59 -33.98 10.89
N VAL A 461 -4.26 -33.14 10.11
CA VAL A 461 -5.71 -33.23 9.85
C VAL A 461 -6.07 -34.57 9.23
N MET A 462 -5.33 -35.00 8.20
CA MET A 462 -5.62 -36.24 7.49
C MET A 462 -5.47 -37.48 8.39
N THR A 463 -4.56 -37.43 9.36
CA THR A 463 -4.40 -38.50 10.36
C THR A 463 -5.64 -38.65 11.22
N PHE A 464 -6.24 -37.55 11.68
CA PHE A 464 -7.49 -37.59 12.43
C PHE A 464 -8.65 -38.13 11.59
N VAL A 465 -8.72 -37.78 10.31
CA VAL A 465 -9.73 -38.32 9.39
C VAL A 465 -9.59 -39.84 9.26
N PHE A 466 -8.37 -40.35 9.06
CA PHE A 466 -8.16 -41.79 8.96
C PHE A 466 -8.43 -42.54 10.26
N ASP A 467 -8.18 -41.92 11.41
CA ASP A 467 -8.50 -42.52 12.71
C ASP A 467 -10.01 -42.54 12.97
N ALA A 468 -10.72 -41.45 12.66
CA ALA A 468 -12.18 -41.37 12.78
C ALA A 468 -12.92 -42.36 11.87
N LEU A 469 -12.33 -42.72 10.72
CA LEU A 469 -12.89 -43.72 9.80
C LEU A 469 -12.57 -45.18 10.21
N ASN A 470 -11.76 -45.40 11.25
CA ASN A 470 -11.37 -46.74 11.70
C ASN A 470 -12.40 -47.32 12.70
N ASP A 471 -13.19 -48.29 12.24
CA ASP A 471 -14.32 -48.88 12.97
C ASP A 471 -14.01 -50.25 13.59
N THR A 472 -12.76 -50.51 13.97
CA THR A 472 -12.32 -51.78 14.59
C THR A 472 -12.32 -51.72 16.13
N VAL A 473 -12.35 -52.89 16.77
CA VAL A 473 -12.26 -53.04 18.24
C VAL A 473 -10.82 -53.39 18.64
N LYS A 474 -10.22 -52.61 19.54
CA LYS A 474 -8.78 -52.71 19.87
C LYS A 474 -8.50 -52.92 21.35
N ASN A 475 -9.32 -52.36 22.22
CA ASN A 475 -9.05 -52.35 23.66
C ASN A 475 -10.33 -52.59 24.48
N LYS A 476 -10.16 -52.66 25.81
CA LYS A 476 -11.26 -52.84 26.76
C LYS A 476 -12.38 -51.81 26.58
N ASN A 477 -12.02 -50.54 26.46
CA ASN A 477 -12.98 -49.44 26.33
C ASN A 477 -13.81 -49.59 25.05
N ASP A 478 -13.22 -50.08 23.95
CA ASP A 478 -13.98 -50.37 22.74
C ASP A 478 -15.04 -51.46 22.97
N VAL A 479 -14.70 -52.52 23.72
CA VAL A 479 -15.65 -53.60 24.03
C VAL A 479 -16.79 -53.09 24.92
N GLU A 480 -16.46 -52.36 25.99
CA GLU A 480 -17.47 -51.87 26.94
C GLU A 480 -18.32 -50.74 26.36
N ASN A 481 -17.70 -49.75 25.69
CA ASN A 481 -18.43 -48.57 25.20
C ASN A 481 -19.10 -48.81 23.85
N LYS A 482 -18.46 -49.55 22.92
CA LYS A 482 -18.99 -49.72 21.55
C LYS A 482 -19.87 -50.96 21.41
N LEU A 483 -19.61 -52.02 22.18
CA LEU A 483 -20.40 -53.27 22.12
C LEU A 483 -21.36 -53.44 23.30
N ALA A 484 -21.25 -52.61 24.35
CA ALA A 484 -22.01 -52.75 25.59
C ALA A 484 -21.90 -54.16 26.22
N GLN A 485 -20.75 -54.82 26.05
CA GLN A 485 -20.47 -56.15 26.58
C GLN A 485 -19.33 -56.11 27.60
N ARG A 486 -19.32 -57.08 28.51
CA ARG A 486 -18.20 -57.26 29.44
C ARG A 486 -16.98 -57.84 28.70
N MET A 487 -15.81 -57.26 28.91
CA MET A 487 -14.56 -57.87 28.46
C MET A 487 -14.14 -58.97 29.46
N LEU A 488 -14.06 -60.21 29.00
CA LEU A 488 -13.60 -61.36 29.79
C LEU A 488 -12.08 -61.44 29.88
N GLY A 489 -11.40 -60.84 28.90
CA GLY A 489 -9.95 -60.73 28.89
C GLY A 489 -9.40 -60.48 27.50
N LEU A 490 -8.08 -60.52 27.42
CA LEU A 490 -7.34 -60.41 26.17
C LEU A 490 -6.31 -61.53 26.09
N LEU A 491 -6.11 -62.07 24.89
CA LEU A 491 -5.05 -63.03 24.59
C LEU A 491 -4.02 -62.35 23.68
N PRO A 492 -2.73 -62.37 24.06
CA PRO A 492 -1.68 -61.68 23.31
C PRO A 492 -1.42 -62.36 21.97
N HIS A 493 -1.11 -61.56 20.95
CA HIS A 493 -0.60 -62.07 19.69
C HIS A 493 0.81 -62.64 19.89
N VAL A 494 0.97 -63.92 19.60
CA VAL A 494 2.27 -64.59 19.62
C VAL A 494 2.79 -64.69 18.18
N ALA A 495 4.00 -64.21 17.95
CA ALA A 495 4.64 -64.31 16.64
C ALA A 495 5.04 -65.76 16.36
N ILE A 496 4.54 -66.32 15.25
CA ILE A 496 4.80 -67.70 14.82
C ILE A 496 5.56 -67.66 13.49
N PRO A 497 6.53 -68.55 13.24
CA PRO A 497 7.20 -68.66 11.94
C PRO A 497 6.22 -68.87 10.78
N LYS A 498 6.54 -68.31 9.60
CA LYS A 498 5.71 -68.49 8.39
C LYS A 498 5.59 -69.99 8.06
N LYS A 499 4.36 -70.50 7.93
CA LYS A 499 3.93 -71.90 7.69
C LYS A 499 3.80 -72.81 8.93
N SER A 500 3.94 -72.31 10.14
CA SER A 500 3.65 -73.08 11.37
C SER A 500 2.30 -72.70 11.98
N PHE A 501 1.63 -73.65 12.62
CA PHE A 501 0.44 -73.37 13.42
C PHE A 501 0.83 -72.95 14.84
N PHE A 502 -0.03 -72.19 15.52
CA PHE A 502 0.15 -71.92 16.94
C PHE A 502 0.05 -73.24 17.72
N PRO A 503 0.99 -73.55 18.63
CA PRO A 503 0.93 -74.77 19.44
C PRO A 503 -0.38 -74.87 20.20
N ILE A 504 -1.05 -76.03 20.13
CA ILE A 504 -2.35 -76.20 20.78
C ILE A 504 -2.22 -76.23 22.31
N HIS A 505 -1.12 -76.80 22.82
CA HIS A 505 -0.73 -76.87 24.24
C HIS A 505 0.00 -75.63 24.77
N ALA A 506 -0.15 -74.47 24.13
CA ALA A 506 0.57 -73.25 24.52
C ALA A 506 0.32 -72.82 25.98
N TYR A 507 -0.80 -73.21 26.60
CA TYR A 507 -1.05 -73.00 28.03
C TYR A 507 -0.04 -73.71 28.95
N LEU A 508 0.43 -74.89 28.54
CA LEU A 508 1.31 -75.77 29.33
C LEU A 508 2.80 -75.53 29.05
N ASP A 509 3.12 -74.96 27.90
CA ASP A 509 4.50 -74.69 27.49
C ASP A 509 5.02 -73.39 28.14
N GLU A 510 6.15 -73.52 28.86
CA GLU A 510 6.80 -72.40 29.55
C GLU A 510 7.21 -71.25 28.62
N SER A 511 7.47 -71.56 27.34
CA SER A 511 7.83 -70.58 26.29
C SER A 511 6.73 -69.55 26.07
N TYR A 512 5.49 -69.88 26.42
CA TYR A 512 4.31 -69.03 26.24
C TYR A 512 3.71 -68.56 27.57
N ARG A 513 4.53 -68.39 28.63
CA ARG A 513 4.09 -67.96 29.97
C ARG A 513 3.13 -66.77 29.99
N ARG A 514 3.37 -65.73 29.18
CA ARG A 514 2.47 -64.56 29.08
C ARG A 514 1.09 -64.93 28.53
N PHE A 515 1.05 -65.77 27.50
CA PHE A 515 -0.21 -66.26 26.94
C PHE A 515 -0.95 -67.15 27.95
N ALA A 516 -0.22 -68.05 28.63
CA ALA A 516 -0.80 -68.90 29.68
C ALA A 516 -1.41 -68.07 30.82
N GLU A 517 -0.75 -67.01 31.26
CA GLU A 517 -1.27 -66.11 32.29
C GLU A 517 -2.51 -65.33 31.83
N SER A 518 -2.56 -64.92 30.56
CA SER A 518 -3.77 -64.34 29.95
C SER A 518 -4.93 -65.33 29.94
N VAL A 519 -4.66 -66.61 29.69
CA VAL A 519 -5.67 -67.67 29.78
C VAL A 519 -6.12 -67.90 31.23
N ARG A 520 -5.25 -67.82 32.25
CA ARG A 520 -5.64 -67.90 33.68
C ARG A 520 -6.51 -66.74 34.11
N THR A 521 -6.15 -65.53 33.67
CA THR A 521 -6.93 -64.31 33.94
C THR A 521 -8.30 -64.41 33.28
N PHE A 522 -8.34 -64.83 32.01
CA PHE A 522 -9.59 -65.10 31.30
C PHE A 522 -10.45 -66.16 32.01
N ARG A 523 -9.88 -67.31 32.39
CA ARG A 523 -10.59 -68.36 33.18
C ARG A 523 -11.20 -67.75 34.45
N THR A 524 -10.42 -66.98 35.19
CA THR A 524 -10.87 -66.36 36.45
C THR A 524 -12.02 -65.38 36.20
N SER A 525 -11.90 -64.50 35.20
CA SER A 525 -12.99 -63.57 34.83
C SER A 525 -14.26 -64.30 34.38
N LEU A 526 -14.11 -65.42 33.67
CA LEU A 526 -15.24 -66.23 33.22
C LEU A 526 -15.96 -66.89 34.40
N LEU A 527 -15.22 -67.52 35.33
CA LEU A 527 -15.81 -68.15 36.51
C LEU A 527 -16.42 -67.14 37.50
N LEU A 528 -15.94 -65.89 37.53
CA LEU A 528 -16.51 -64.79 38.31
C LEU A 528 -17.68 -64.07 37.61
N THR A 529 -18.03 -64.50 36.40
CA THR A 529 -19.25 -64.02 35.74
C THR A 529 -20.44 -64.68 36.44
N HIS A 530 -21.46 -63.89 36.80
CA HIS A 530 -22.71 -64.32 37.46
C HIS A 530 -22.59 -65.49 38.46
N LEU A 531 -22.24 -65.18 39.72
CA LEU A 531 -22.14 -66.13 40.85
C LEU A 531 -23.40 -67.01 41.06
N ASP A 532 -24.55 -66.61 40.52
CA ASP A 532 -25.85 -67.28 40.67
C ASP A 532 -26.09 -68.42 39.66
N ARG A 533 -25.18 -68.67 38.70
CA ARG A 533 -25.31 -69.77 37.71
C ARG A 533 -24.03 -70.59 37.57
N ALA A 534 -24.19 -71.91 37.48
CA ALA A 534 -23.07 -72.80 37.21
C ALA A 534 -22.62 -72.69 35.74
N HIS A 535 -21.36 -72.30 35.51
CA HIS A 535 -20.72 -72.30 34.20
C HIS A 535 -20.18 -73.70 33.84
N GLN A 536 -21.06 -74.69 33.77
CA GLN A 536 -20.65 -76.07 33.51
C GLN A 536 -20.46 -76.33 32.01
N VAL A 537 -21.40 -75.90 31.16
CA VAL A 537 -21.30 -76.02 29.69
C VAL A 537 -21.08 -74.65 29.05
N ILE A 538 -19.94 -74.49 28.38
CA ILE A 538 -19.47 -73.22 27.83
C ILE A 538 -19.24 -73.37 26.34
N ALA A 539 -19.98 -72.63 25.51
CA ALA A 539 -19.70 -72.55 24.08
C ALA A 539 -18.70 -71.43 23.78
N VAL A 540 -17.77 -71.68 22.86
CA VAL A 540 -16.86 -70.67 22.33
C VAL A 540 -17.17 -70.43 20.86
N THR A 541 -17.53 -69.20 20.51
CA THR A 541 -17.84 -68.80 19.13
C THR A 541 -17.11 -67.50 18.77
N SER A 542 -17.23 -67.06 17.52
CA SER A 542 -16.61 -65.83 17.01
C SER A 542 -17.46 -65.18 15.93
N THR A 543 -17.16 -63.94 15.55
CA THR A 543 -17.84 -63.25 14.44
C THR A 543 -17.50 -63.90 13.10
N SER A 544 -16.21 -64.12 12.84
CA SER A 544 -15.68 -64.57 11.56
C SER A 544 -14.71 -65.76 11.71
N PRO A 545 -14.46 -66.53 10.64
CA PRO A 545 -13.42 -67.55 10.64
C PRO A 545 -12.04 -66.96 10.93
N GLY A 546 -11.20 -67.68 11.69
CA GLY A 546 -9.80 -67.29 11.92
C GLY A 546 -9.58 -66.31 13.09
N GLU A 547 -10.60 -66.01 13.89
CA GLU A 547 -10.47 -65.20 15.12
C GLU A 547 -9.89 -65.98 16.32
N GLY A 548 -9.67 -67.28 16.15
CA GLY A 548 -8.98 -68.13 17.13
C GLY A 548 -9.88 -68.83 18.15
N LYS A 549 -11.19 -68.97 17.86
CA LYS A 549 -12.17 -69.76 18.62
C LYS A 549 -11.62 -71.09 19.16
N THR A 550 -11.09 -71.94 18.28
CA THR A 550 -10.56 -73.26 18.64
C THR A 550 -9.31 -73.16 19.51
N THR A 551 -8.47 -72.14 19.31
CA THR A 551 -7.27 -71.95 20.14
C THR A 551 -7.68 -71.53 21.54
N THR A 552 -8.64 -70.61 21.63
CA THR A 552 -9.24 -70.17 22.89
C THR A 552 -9.92 -71.32 23.62
N SER A 553 -10.77 -72.11 22.95
CA SER A 553 -11.51 -73.21 23.58
C SER A 553 -10.58 -74.30 24.12
N ALA A 554 -9.57 -74.70 23.36
CA ALA A 554 -8.59 -75.68 23.81
C ALA A 554 -7.75 -75.19 24.99
N ASN A 555 -7.23 -73.96 24.96
CA ASN A 555 -6.40 -73.45 26.04
C ASN A 555 -7.23 -73.13 27.30
N LEU A 556 -8.50 -72.72 27.14
CA LEU A 556 -9.44 -72.63 28.25
C LEU A 556 -9.72 -74.00 28.86
N ALA A 557 -9.85 -75.06 28.05
CA ALA A 557 -10.03 -76.44 28.53
C ALA A 557 -8.86 -76.89 29.40
N MET A 558 -7.63 -76.68 28.91
CA MET A 558 -6.41 -77.01 29.66
C MET A 558 -6.31 -76.21 30.97
N SER A 559 -6.73 -74.94 30.94
CA SER A 559 -6.76 -74.10 32.14
C SER A 559 -7.80 -74.57 33.16
N LEU A 560 -8.98 -75.04 32.73
CA LEU A 560 -10.00 -75.61 33.62
C LEU A 560 -9.65 -77.03 34.10
N ALA A 561 -8.90 -77.81 33.32
CA ALA A 561 -8.47 -79.16 33.68
C ALA A 561 -7.58 -79.21 34.94
N GLN A 562 -6.95 -78.08 35.30
CA GLN A 562 -6.23 -77.94 36.56
C GLN A 562 -7.15 -77.93 37.80
N MET A 563 -8.45 -77.73 37.63
CA MET A 563 -9.43 -77.58 38.71
C MET A 563 -10.45 -78.73 38.75
N GLY A 564 -10.54 -79.56 37.71
CA GLY A 564 -11.51 -80.66 37.61
C GLY A 564 -11.45 -81.38 36.26
N ARG A 565 -12.36 -82.33 36.04
CA ARG A 565 -12.47 -83.10 34.79
C ARG A 565 -13.13 -82.25 33.71
N VAL A 566 -12.46 -82.10 32.57
CA VAL A 566 -12.91 -81.25 31.46
C VAL A 566 -13.10 -82.06 30.19
N LEU A 567 -14.24 -81.84 29.52
CA LEU A 567 -14.51 -82.34 28.18
C LEU A 567 -14.47 -81.19 27.15
N LEU A 568 -13.65 -81.31 26.13
CA LEU A 568 -13.62 -80.39 24.97
C LEU A 568 -14.28 -81.06 23.76
N ILE A 569 -15.35 -80.47 23.25
CA ILE A 569 -16.14 -81.00 22.13
C ILE A 569 -15.91 -80.16 20.86
N ASP A 570 -15.58 -80.80 19.74
CA ASP A 570 -15.56 -80.17 18.41
C ASP A 570 -16.96 -80.19 17.79
N ALA A 571 -17.73 -79.12 17.99
CA ALA A 571 -19.04 -78.95 17.38
C ALA A 571 -19.01 -78.12 16.08
N ASP A 572 -17.83 -77.75 15.58
CA ASP A 572 -17.65 -77.23 14.21
C ASP A 572 -17.61 -78.39 13.22
N LEU A 573 -18.76 -79.04 13.03
CA LEU A 573 -18.94 -80.18 12.14
C LEU A 573 -18.69 -79.83 10.66
N ARG A 574 -18.54 -78.55 10.32
CA ARG A 574 -18.28 -78.09 8.94
C ARG A 574 -16.80 -78.01 8.63
N LYS A 575 -16.01 -77.49 9.57
CA LYS A 575 -14.55 -77.37 9.44
C LYS A 575 -13.90 -77.81 10.76
N PRO A 576 -13.97 -79.11 11.10
CA PRO A 576 -13.42 -79.61 12.34
C PRO A 576 -11.91 -79.41 12.37
N THR A 577 -11.39 -78.96 13.51
CA THR A 577 -9.96 -78.66 13.65
C THR A 577 -9.32 -79.32 14.85
N LEU A 578 -10.07 -79.75 15.86
CA LEU A 578 -9.50 -80.30 17.09
C LEU A 578 -8.77 -81.63 16.83
N ALA A 579 -9.37 -82.54 16.06
CA ALA A 579 -8.76 -83.84 15.78
C ALA A 579 -7.33 -83.70 15.21
N LYS A 580 -7.18 -82.86 14.17
CA LYS A 580 -5.88 -82.58 13.55
C LYS A 580 -4.91 -81.86 14.48
N ARG A 581 -5.41 -81.00 15.38
CA ARG A 581 -4.55 -80.19 16.28
C ARG A 581 -4.02 -80.99 17.46
N PHE A 582 -4.73 -82.02 17.88
CA PHE A 582 -4.35 -82.94 18.97
C PHE A 582 -3.81 -84.29 18.45
N ASP A 583 -3.44 -84.37 17.18
CA ASP A 583 -2.92 -85.59 16.54
C ASP A 583 -3.85 -86.82 16.64
N ILE A 584 -5.16 -86.59 16.73
CA ILE A 584 -6.19 -87.63 16.73
C ILE A 584 -6.46 -88.07 15.28
N PRO A 585 -6.56 -89.38 14.98
CA PRO A 585 -6.89 -89.86 13.65
C PRO A 585 -8.20 -89.27 13.10
N VAL A 586 -8.21 -88.87 11.82
CA VAL A 586 -9.35 -88.20 11.18
C VAL A 586 -10.65 -89.03 11.22
N PHE A 587 -10.54 -90.36 11.26
CA PHE A 587 -11.68 -91.28 11.29
C PHE A 587 -12.11 -91.70 12.70
N HIS A 588 -11.53 -91.08 13.75
CA HIS A 588 -11.93 -91.37 15.12
C HIS A 588 -13.41 -90.98 15.31
N PRO A 589 -14.26 -91.88 15.85
CA PRO A 589 -15.65 -91.55 16.13
C PRO A 589 -15.72 -90.41 17.15
N GLY A 590 -16.78 -89.61 17.09
CA GLY A 590 -16.89 -88.38 17.87
C GLY A 590 -18.32 -87.90 18.05
N LEU A 591 -18.51 -86.58 18.13
CA LEU A 591 -19.81 -85.97 18.42
C LEU A 591 -20.92 -86.45 17.46
N SER A 592 -20.65 -86.47 16.15
CA SER A 592 -21.67 -86.85 15.16
C SER A 592 -22.10 -88.31 15.31
N ASN A 593 -21.14 -89.22 15.43
CA ASN A 593 -21.35 -90.65 15.68
C ASN A 593 -22.16 -90.89 16.95
N LEU A 594 -21.87 -90.15 18.02
CA LEU A 594 -22.55 -90.28 19.30
C LEU A 594 -24.01 -89.79 19.26
N ILE A 595 -24.29 -88.68 18.56
CA ILE A 595 -25.65 -88.17 18.35
C ILE A 595 -26.45 -89.11 17.44
N ILE A 596 -25.83 -89.71 16.41
CA ILE A 596 -26.51 -90.69 15.55
C ILE A 596 -26.73 -92.00 16.31
N GLY A 597 -25.83 -92.35 17.23
CA GLY A 597 -25.87 -93.58 18.04
C GLY A 597 -25.18 -94.77 17.39
N THR A 598 -24.22 -94.54 16.49
CA THR A 598 -23.43 -95.61 15.86
C THR A 598 -22.35 -96.15 16.79
N ASP A 599 -21.88 -95.34 17.74
CA ASP A 599 -20.74 -95.62 18.61
C ASP A 599 -21.06 -95.22 20.07
N GLN A 600 -20.38 -95.83 21.05
CA GLN A 600 -20.57 -95.51 22.47
C GLN A 600 -19.70 -94.33 22.92
N LEU A 601 -20.09 -93.65 24.01
CA LEU A 601 -19.35 -92.49 24.53
C LEU A 601 -17.86 -92.80 24.79
N ALA A 602 -17.54 -94.00 25.27
CA ALA A 602 -16.16 -94.40 25.56
C ALA A 602 -15.28 -94.44 24.30
N ASP A 603 -15.86 -94.79 23.15
CA ASP A 603 -15.14 -94.84 21.87
C ASP A 603 -15.06 -93.45 21.21
N CYS A 604 -16.00 -92.55 21.54
CA CYS A 604 -16.09 -91.21 20.95
C CYS A 604 -15.22 -90.14 21.63
N VAL A 605 -14.44 -90.50 22.65
CA VAL A 605 -13.59 -89.58 23.41
C VAL A 605 -12.13 -90.02 23.40
N HIS A 606 -11.23 -89.04 23.46
CA HIS A 606 -9.79 -89.24 23.50
C HIS A 606 -9.19 -88.42 24.65
N GLU A 607 -8.45 -89.05 25.56
CA GLU A 607 -7.80 -88.36 26.67
C GLU A 607 -6.42 -87.86 26.27
N ASP A 608 -6.21 -86.55 26.31
CA ASP A 608 -4.89 -85.95 26.04
C ASP A 608 -3.98 -86.07 27.26
N SER A 609 -3.04 -87.02 27.19
CA SER A 609 -2.08 -87.30 28.26
C SER A 609 -1.24 -86.10 28.71
N GLN A 610 -1.05 -85.08 27.87
CA GLN A 610 -0.27 -83.89 28.23
C GLN A 610 -1.05 -82.91 29.11
N SER A 611 -2.37 -82.77 28.89
CA SER A 611 -3.20 -81.77 29.55
C SER A 611 -4.22 -82.32 30.54
N GLY A 612 -4.53 -83.62 30.49
CA GLY A 612 -5.62 -84.24 31.24
C GLY A 612 -7.01 -83.86 30.74
N VAL A 613 -7.11 -83.20 29.58
CA VAL A 613 -8.39 -82.85 28.94
C VAL A 613 -8.90 -84.05 28.16
N THR A 614 -10.17 -84.41 28.36
CA THR A 614 -10.85 -85.35 27.47
C THR A 614 -11.39 -84.61 26.25
N ILE A 615 -11.15 -85.13 25.06
CA ILE A 615 -11.48 -84.48 23.79
C ILE A 615 -12.47 -85.35 23.03
N MET A 616 -13.58 -84.76 22.61
CA MET A 616 -14.53 -85.37 21.69
C MET A 616 -14.36 -84.70 20.32
N PRO A 617 -13.70 -85.34 19.34
CA PRO A 617 -13.61 -84.80 17.99
C PRO A 617 -15.00 -84.75 17.34
N SER A 618 -15.11 -84.13 16.16
CA SER A 618 -16.40 -84.02 15.46
C SER A 618 -16.98 -85.37 15.05
N GLY A 619 -16.13 -86.37 14.85
CA GLY A 619 -16.50 -87.63 14.21
C GLY A 619 -16.66 -87.49 12.69
N GLN A 620 -17.39 -88.42 12.08
CA GLN A 620 -17.69 -88.37 10.66
C GLN A 620 -18.50 -87.11 10.31
N ILE A 621 -18.02 -86.32 9.35
CA ILE A 621 -18.69 -85.08 8.93
C ILE A 621 -20.08 -85.42 8.35
N PRO A 622 -21.19 -84.98 8.96
CA PRO A 622 -22.53 -85.28 8.47
C PRO A 622 -22.85 -84.44 7.23
N SER A 623 -23.79 -84.91 6.40
CA SER A 623 -24.31 -84.16 5.25
C SER A 623 -25.03 -82.88 5.67
N ASN A 624 -25.79 -82.93 6.78
CA ASN A 624 -26.53 -81.80 7.35
C ASN A 624 -26.13 -81.53 8.82
N PRO A 625 -25.03 -80.79 9.08
CA PRO A 625 -24.58 -80.43 10.43
C PRO A 625 -25.62 -79.78 11.35
N LEU A 626 -26.39 -78.82 10.81
CA LEU A 626 -27.35 -78.04 11.61
C LEU A 626 -28.50 -78.90 12.13
N GLU A 627 -29.03 -79.79 11.29
CA GLU A 627 -30.13 -80.69 11.64
C GLU A 627 -29.73 -81.62 12.79
N LEU A 628 -28.51 -82.16 12.72
CA LEU A 628 -27.95 -83.01 13.77
C LEU A 628 -27.82 -82.28 15.12
N LEU A 629 -27.39 -81.02 15.11
CA LEU A 629 -27.22 -80.20 16.31
C LEU A 629 -28.55 -79.67 16.87
N SER A 630 -29.58 -79.51 16.03
CA SER A 630 -30.92 -79.10 16.44
C SER A 630 -31.77 -80.21 17.06
N ASN A 631 -31.29 -81.46 16.97
CA ASN A 631 -31.99 -82.61 17.53
C ASN A 631 -31.99 -82.54 19.08
N SER A 632 -33.10 -82.91 19.73
CA SER A 632 -33.20 -82.94 21.20
C SER A 632 -32.13 -83.81 21.85
N ARG A 633 -31.67 -84.85 21.13
CA ARG A 633 -30.60 -85.74 21.56
C ARG A 633 -29.28 -85.02 21.86
N PHE A 634 -28.98 -83.90 21.20
CA PHE A 634 -27.78 -83.12 21.51
C PHE A 634 -27.87 -82.46 22.90
N SER A 635 -29.02 -81.89 23.24
CA SER A 635 -29.25 -81.32 24.58
C SER A 635 -29.29 -82.40 25.66
N GLU A 636 -29.91 -83.56 25.37
CA GLU A 636 -29.92 -84.71 26.28
C GLU A 636 -28.51 -85.23 26.54
N LEU A 637 -27.69 -85.37 25.49
CA LEU A 637 -26.30 -85.77 25.58
C LEU A 637 -25.49 -84.80 26.46
N LEU A 638 -25.63 -83.49 26.27
CA LEU A 638 -24.94 -82.51 27.12
C LEU A 638 -25.35 -82.67 28.60
N ASN A 639 -26.62 -82.93 28.89
CA ASN A 639 -27.10 -83.18 30.25
C ASN A 639 -26.54 -84.47 30.85
N GLU A 640 -26.40 -85.55 30.07
CA GLU A 640 -25.73 -86.77 30.53
C GLU A 640 -24.25 -86.54 30.83
N LEU A 641 -23.57 -85.74 30.00
CA LEU A 641 -22.16 -85.41 30.17
C LEU A 641 -21.91 -84.51 31.39
N LYS A 642 -22.86 -83.66 31.77
CA LYS A 642 -22.80 -82.84 32.99
C LYS A 642 -22.62 -83.69 34.26
N ALA A 643 -23.06 -84.94 34.28
CA ALA A 643 -22.83 -85.82 35.44
C ALA A 643 -21.38 -86.36 35.52
N LYS A 644 -20.63 -86.34 34.41
CA LYS A 644 -19.30 -86.96 34.29
C LYS A 644 -18.15 -85.95 34.29
N TYR A 645 -18.41 -84.71 33.86
CA TYR A 645 -17.39 -83.67 33.72
C TYR A 645 -17.77 -82.42 34.50
N ASP A 646 -16.79 -81.82 35.17
CA ASP A 646 -16.96 -80.60 35.96
C ASP A 646 -17.10 -79.38 35.05
N HIS A 647 -16.46 -79.40 33.87
CA HIS A 647 -16.69 -78.43 32.80
C HIS A 647 -16.72 -79.09 31.43
N ILE A 648 -17.57 -78.57 30.54
CA ILE A 648 -17.70 -78.99 29.15
C ILE A 648 -17.53 -77.75 28.27
N ILE A 649 -16.53 -77.75 27.41
CA ILE A 649 -16.27 -76.67 26.45
C ILE A 649 -16.66 -77.14 25.06
N VAL A 650 -17.48 -76.35 24.38
CA VAL A 650 -17.96 -76.65 23.03
C VAL A 650 -17.34 -75.66 22.05
N ASP A 651 -16.44 -76.13 21.17
CA ASP A 651 -15.92 -75.33 20.06
C ASP A 651 -16.97 -75.28 18.95
N THR A 652 -17.36 -74.08 18.54
CA THR A 652 -18.48 -73.87 17.61
C THR A 652 -18.04 -73.11 16.35
N PRO A 653 -18.78 -73.19 15.22
CA PRO A 653 -18.48 -72.35 14.05
C PRO A 653 -18.76 -70.85 14.33
N PRO A 654 -18.28 -69.93 13.48
CA PRO A 654 -18.54 -68.49 13.66
C PRO A 654 -20.01 -68.11 13.42
N THR A 655 -20.54 -67.15 14.20
CA THR A 655 -21.97 -66.76 14.20
C THR A 655 -22.44 -66.11 12.89
N GLN A 656 -21.56 -65.42 12.15
CA GLN A 656 -21.91 -64.86 10.84
C GLN A 656 -21.78 -65.86 9.69
N ALA A 657 -21.05 -66.97 9.90
CA ALA A 657 -20.85 -67.94 8.84
C ALA A 657 -22.05 -68.87 8.68
N VAL A 658 -22.58 -69.38 9.80
CA VAL A 658 -23.67 -70.40 9.83
C VAL A 658 -24.47 -70.33 11.13
N SER A 659 -25.68 -70.88 11.12
CA SER A 659 -26.60 -70.85 12.28
C SER A 659 -26.28 -71.88 13.38
N ASP A 660 -25.37 -72.81 13.13
CA ASP A 660 -25.06 -73.94 14.04
C ASP A 660 -24.67 -73.45 15.45
N ALA A 661 -23.89 -72.36 15.55
CA ALA A 661 -23.51 -71.77 16.84
C ALA A 661 -24.69 -71.19 17.62
N LEU A 662 -25.73 -70.68 16.93
CA LEU A 662 -26.94 -70.16 17.58
C LEU A 662 -27.78 -71.27 18.20
N VAL A 663 -27.84 -72.44 17.53
CA VAL A 663 -28.54 -73.63 18.05
C VAL A 663 -27.80 -74.20 19.25
N ILE A 664 -26.48 -74.35 19.16
CA ILE A 664 -25.66 -74.80 20.29
C ILE A 664 -25.82 -73.85 21.47
N ALA A 665 -25.85 -72.54 21.22
CA ALA A 665 -25.98 -71.51 22.25
C ALA A 665 -27.26 -71.60 23.09
N GLN A 666 -28.31 -72.29 22.62
CA GLN A 666 -29.53 -72.54 23.39
C GLN A 666 -29.39 -73.70 24.40
N SER A 667 -28.44 -74.60 24.18
CA SER A 667 -28.24 -75.82 24.96
C SER A 667 -27.04 -75.75 25.91
N VAL A 668 -26.41 -74.58 26.03
CA VAL A 668 -25.24 -74.32 26.90
C VAL A 668 -25.58 -73.29 27.98
N ASP A 669 -24.82 -73.29 29.07
CA ASP A 669 -25.05 -72.39 30.20
C ASP A 669 -24.52 -70.97 29.91
N SER A 670 -23.45 -70.87 29.10
CA SER A 670 -22.86 -69.59 28.70
C SER A 670 -22.09 -69.63 27.38
N VAL A 671 -21.98 -68.48 26.71
CA VAL A 671 -21.26 -68.29 25.46
C VAL A 671 -20.12 -67.28 25.64
N VAL A 672 -18.91 -67.68 25.29
CA VAL A 672 -17.74 -66.79 25.15
C VAL A 672 -17.65 -66.35 23.69
N TYR A 673 -17.65 -65.02 23.48
CA TYR A 673 -17.57 -64.44 22.14
C TYR A 673 -16.16 -63.94 21.83
N VAL A 674 -15.44 -64.63 20.95
CA VAL A 674 -14.05 -64.31 20.60
C VAL A 674 -14.01 -63.33 19.45
N VAL A 675 -13.31 -62.21 19.62
CA VAL A 675 -13.13 -61.16 18.61
C VAL A 675 -11.65 -60.94 18.35
N LYS A 676 -11.26 -60.85 17.08
CA LYS A 676 -9.89 -60.52 16.72
C LYS A 676 -9.62 -59.01 16.80
N SER A 677 -8.67 -58.63 17.64
CA SER A 677 -8.26 -57.23 17.85
C SER A 677 -7.69 -56.59 16.58
N ASP A 678 -7.89 -55.28 16.41
CA ASP A 678 -7.40 -54.45 15.29
C ASP A 678 -7.92 -54.83 13.88
N ILE A 679 -8.67 -55.94 13.74
CA ILE A 679 -9.13 -56.44 12.42
C ILE A 679 -10.65 -56.46 12.32
N THR A 680 -11.34 -56.99 13.32
CA THR A 680 -12.79 -57.18 13.23
C THR A 680 -13.50 -55.85 13.49
N ARG A 681 -14.35 -55.46 12.53
CA ARG A 681 -15.13 -54.22 12.59
C ARG A 681 -16.32 -54.36 13.54
N ILE A 682 -16.72 -53.24 14.15
CA ILE A 682 -17.80 -53.18 15.15
C ILE A 682 -19.11 -53.74 14.58
N LYS A 683 -19.53 -53.32 13.38
CA LYS A 683 -20.82 -53.71 12.80
C LYS A 683 -21.05 -55.23 12.71
N PRO A 684 -20.14 -56.03 12.10
CA PRO A 684 -20.26 -57.49 12.12
C PRO A 684 -20.30 -58.12 13.52
N ILE A 685 -19.55 -57.57 14.48
CA ILE A 685 -19.51 -58.06 15.87
C ILE A 685 -20.87 -57.84 16.51
N THR A 686 -21.41 -56.61 16.43
CA THR A 686 -22.73 -56.26 16.96
C THR A 686 -23.81 -57.14 16.36
N ALA A 687 -23.83 -57.32 15.04
CA ALA A 687 -24.80 -58.21 14.39
C ALA A 687 -24.67 -59.68 14.82
N GLY A 688 -23.46 -60.13 15.17
CA GLY A 688 -23.24 -61.49 15.69
C GLY A 688 -23.76 -61.67 17.12
N LEU A 689 -23.54 -60.67 17.97
CA LEU A 689 -24.06 -60.62 19.34
C LEU A 689 -25.59 -60.48 19.37
N GLU A 690 -26.16 -59.63 18.52
CA GLU A 690 -27.62 -59.46 18.38
C GLU A 690 -28.30 -60.80 18.08
N ARG A 691 -27.76 -61.60 17.15
CA ARG A 691 -28.28 -62.93 16.81
C ARG A 691 -28.22 -63.91 17.99
N LEU A 692 -27.20 -63.82 18.85
CA LEU A 692 -27.12 -64.62 20.08
C LEU A 692 -28.18 -64.16 21.10
N PHE A 693 -28.41 -62.86 21.24
CA PHE A 693 -29.45 -62.33 22.12
C PHE A 693 -30.87 -62.66 21.63
N GLU A 694 -31.11 -62.68 20.31
CA GLU A 694 -32.39 -63.08 19.71
C GLU A 694 -32.79 -64.51 20.09
N VAL A 695 -31.81 -65.44 20.11
CA VAL A 695 -32.04 -66.83 20.54
C VAL A 695 -32.00 -67.01 22.06
N LYS A 696 -31.94 -65.91 22.83
CA LYS A 696 -31.85 -65.87 24.30
C LYS A 696 -30.61 -66.59 24.86
N ALA A 697 -29.55 -66.66 24.07
CA ALA A 697 -28.28 -67.21 24.55
C ALA A 697 -27.67 -66.29 25.61
N HIS A 698 -27.07 -66.88 26.63
CA HIS A 698 -26.38 -66.13 27.66
C HIS A 698 -24.93 -65.87 27.26
N VAL A 699 -24.64 -64.67 26.77
CA VAL A 699 -23.27 -64.25 26.43
C VAL A 699 -22.54 -63.84 27.72
N ALA A 700 -21.54 -64.63 28.14
CA ALA A 700 -20.73 -64.31 29.33
C ALA A 700 -19.89 -63.04 29.12
N GLY A 701 -19.48 -62.79 27.88
CA GLY A 701 -18.77 -61.59 27.47
C GLY A 701 -17.87 -61.83 26.27
N VAL A 702 -17.07 -60.82 25.96
CA VAL A 702 -16.18 -60.80 24.79
C VAL A 702 -14.73 -61.04 25.22
N LEU A 703 -14.05 -61.92 24.48
CA LEU A 703 -12.61 -62.14 24.61
C LEU A 703 -11.89 -61.54 23.39
N LEU A 704 -10.98 -60.60 23.64
CA LEU A 704 -10.14 -60.05 22.57
C LEU A 704 -8.95 -60.96 22.31
N ASN A 705 -8.85 -61.53 21.12
CA ASN A 705 -7.75 -62.40 20.73
C ASN A 705 -6.77 -61.70 19.78
N GLN A 706 -5.51 -62.17 19.79
CA GLN A 706 -4.41 -61.64 18.99
C GLN A 706 -4.14 -60.14 19.25
N VAL A 707 -4.17 -59.74 20.52
CA VAL A 707 -3.87 -58.35 20.91
C VAL A 707 -2.38 -58.07 20.81
N ASP A 708 -2.02 -57.00 20.10
CA ASP A 708 -0.64 -56.57 19.97
C ASP A 708 -0.20 -55.78 21.21
N MET A 709 0.48 -56.49 22.12
CA MET A 709 0.97 -55.95 23.38
C MET A 709 2.08 -54.90 23.20
N SER A 710 2.74 -54.85 22.04
CA SER A 710 3.86 -53.93 21.79
C SER A 710 3.41 -52.49 21.56
N LYS A 711 2.14 -52.29 21.16
CA LYS A 711 1.55 -50.98 20.86
C LYS A 711 1.00 -50.25 22.10
N SER A 712 0.96 -50.92 23.26
CA SER A 712 0.21 -50.48 24.45
C SER A 712 1.13 -50.05 25.60
N LYS A 713 2.02 -49.08 25.37
CA LYS A 713 2.99 -48.58 26.37
C LYS A 713 2.60 -47.26 27.07
N ASP A 714 1.41 -46.68 26.80
CA ASP A 714 1.04 -45.36 27.34
C ASP A 714 -0.04 -45.44 28.47
N GLU A 715 0.09 -44.52 29.42
CA GLU A 715 -0.39 -44.49 30.83
C GLU A 715 -1.90 -44.69 31.10
N HIS A 716 -2.79 -44.69 30.11
CA HIS A 716 -4.23 -44.80 30.34
C HIS A 716 -4.82 -46.22 30.22
N SER A 717 -3.97 -47.23 29.99
CA SER A 717 -4.37 -48.65 30.05
C SER A 717 -3.83 -49.38 31.30
N GLN A 718 -3.51 -48.62 32.36
CA GLN A 718 -2.88 -49.09 33.60
C GLN A 718 -3.68 -50.17 34.35
N GLY A 719 -4.99 -50.29 34.16
CA GLY A 719 -5.80 -51.22 34.95
C GLY A 719 -5.66 -52.71 34.60
N TYR A 720 -5.45 -53.05 33.33
CA TYR A 720 -5.48 -54.46 32.87
C TYR A 720 -4.10 -55.02 32.51
N TYR A 721 -3.14 -54.17 32.11
CA TYR A 721 -1.80 -54.60 31.70
C TYR A 721 -0.78 -54.69 32.84
N ASP A 722 -0.90 -53.89 33.91
CA ASP A 722 0.04 -53.92 35.05
C ASP A 722 0.04 -55.27 35.78
N TYR A 723 -1.11 -55.95 35.82
CA TYR A 723 -1.20 -57.31 36.39
C TYR A 723 -0.32 -58.32 35.63
N TYR A 724 -0.12 -58.14 34.32
CA TYR A 724 0.69 -59.04 33.49
C TYR A 724 2.21 -58.81 33.62
N ASP A 725 2.65 -57.59 33.93
CA ASP A 725 4.08 -57.27 34.05
C ASP A 725 4.62 -57.54 35.46
N TYR A 726 3.74 -57.59 36.48
CA TYR A 726 4.13 -57.90 37.87
C TYR A 726 4.75 -59.30 38.04
N SER A 727 4.40 -60.25 37.17
CA SER A 727 4.91 -61.63 37.20
C SER A 727 6.29 -61.83 36.55
N GLN A 728 6.95 -60.74 36.13
CA GLN A 728 8.18 -60.77 35.31
C GLN A 728 9.45 -60.25 35.98
N GLN A 729 9.54 -60.15 37.31
CA GLN A 729 10.86 -59.99 37.92
C GLN A 729 11.53 -61.37 38.06
N PRO A 730 12.56 -61.71 37.27
CA PRO A 730 13.47 -62.77 37.66
C PRO A 730 14.18 -62.30 38.94
N GLU A 731 14.16 -63.11 39.99
CA GLU A 731 15.15 -62.98 41.06
C GLU A 731 16.52 -63.00 40.40
N LYS A 732 17.26 -61.89 40.51
CA LYS A 732 18.68 -61.89 40.16
C LYS A 732 19.35 -62.94 41.06
N PRO A 733 20.22 -63.82 40.53
CA PRO A 733 21.05 -64.64 41.39
C PRO A 733 21.85 -63.70 42.29
N GLN A 734 21.70 -63.84 43.60
CA GLN A 734 22.64 -63.22 44.54
C GLN A 734 24.01 -63.85 44.24
N ALA A 735 24.99 -62.98 43.97
CA ALA A 735 26.36 -63.34 43.64
C ALA A 735 27.07 -64.01 44.82
#